data_AF-A0A6L7F1D6-F1
#
_entry.id   AF-A0A6L7F1D6-F1
#
_cell.length_a   1.000
_cell.length_b   1.000
_cell.length_c   1.000
_cell.angle_alpha   90.00
_cell.angle_beta   90.00
_cell.angle_gamma   90.00
#
_symmetry.space_group_name_H-M   'P 1'
#
loop_
_entity.id
_entity.type
_entity.pdbx_description
1 polymer ?
#
loop_
_entity_poly.entity_id
_entity_poly.type
_entity_poly.pdbx_seq_one_letter_code
_entity_poly.pdbx_strand_id
1 'polypeptide(L)'
;MTSSTPRRPHHRRRFARRLVPGLAAASLVGGVLAVTPTTAEAWNSVPTTGGDSWGVHDAANPGLDTGSVRNTVGNAATAGGALQGYGGIRMKVDRGTSRLNGILLRGFGLTYDGYQSFTSTQGVDVDGVVVRRELVVPTGSSYGRFFDTFTNTTHAPVTFDVAFGGQLGYDTGENQSEISRTGSGDQSITSADGWASWFTPVRTTAGNPSQNGPSATVFGTPGYAASLKRMGNFLLDPFTQALPTSGDAANFPGFVNTLTVAPGATASVLHYVVTGLPEGRAVLGSTRAAGSEVATVENTATTLTAAPVTTGLSTAELCSVTNFTPASLGLGSSDCTRRPTSELVDTPVGSTAAATPTTTSPYDVVGKTLTQLVADLRSGRTTSQQIMRAYLDRIAAYDRGPGGLNSVITVAPDAMAQAKAADAARAAGDTRPLLGIPVMAKDIIDTLDMPTTGGSRVFDGYRPKSDAFQVDLMRKAGAIIMGKANLAEFANDGHASPNGYGAVWNAFDPSRSPIGSSGGSAVAVASSFTAAAWGTQTGDSLWGPSGAASLYSLRGTDGMQSSGGTMPLTLIQDYVGWIGQSIEDLALLLDVTAKDNPADVLDDVANGKRPTDWSATLKADALRGKVIGVPATAFDDPFQTTTVSNALRAKFDVFRQAGATIKTIPDFTDVPARGNYGNTGYEGWLQWLEAHPDAPYSRPEQITNNPLRVPYQYPGPYTGDGTGMTDQQQRDFEAYRALYRSNLAGWMDSNGVDAVLYPTELSEIHLNDTVQPSFGRKDPQSSASGVPTVIFPAGATVNGNPVGFQLQGKAFQDAELMGFAYAFDKIAQGRILPTKVTPRLAYDADAVPAVVTPLTPTPSSKRLTVVSSRALAKISRKGKAKVALSVGCASASDPCVGRVVVTVKGRAFSAPVTVGAGGLKTVTVTLSRKASKALRRGKAGKPAKAVKAKVTFVGLLGTTSTTTPVTVTVRARR
;
A
#
# COMPACT_ATOMS: atom_id res chain seq x y z
N MET A 1 -65.01 5.35 8.55
CA MET A 1 -65.29 6.43 9.51
C MET A 1 -64.11 7.39 9.45
N THR A 2 -64.17 8.47 8.64
CA THR A 2 -64.65 9.82 9.02
C THR A 2 -63.71 10.46 10.05
N SER A 3 -62.79 11.35 9.65
CA SER A 3 -62.93 12.83 9.61
C SER A 3 -62.97 13.46 11.04
N SER A 4 -62.44 14.65 11.36
CA SER A 4 -62.04 15.83 10.57
C SER A 4 -61.26 16.85 11.44
N THR A 5 -60.51 17.75 10.79
CA THR A 5 -59.98 19.05 11.29
C THR A 5 -61.08 20.12 11.45
N PRO A 6 -60.81 21.42 11.72
CA PRO A 6 -59.89 22.12 12.65
C PRO A 6 -60.60 23.31 13.39
N ARG A 7 -59.87 24.24 14.06
CA ARG A 7 -60.25 25.69 14.11
C ARG A 7 -59.09 26.66 14.42
N ARG A 8 -59.27 27.91 14.00
CA ARG A 8 -58.43 29.15 14.09
C ARG A 8 -59.29 30.25 14.79
N PRO A 9 -58.81 31.45 15.27
CA PRO A 9 -58.26 32.51 14.39
C PRO A 9 -57.33 33.64 14.97
N HIS A 10 -56.79 34.42 14.01
CA HIS A 10 -56.23 35.79 13.96
C HIS A 10 -56.12 36.79 15.15
N HIS A 11 -55.01 37.58 15.17
CA HIS A 11 -54.93 39.04 14.82
C HIS A 11 -53.49 39.63 15.02
N ARG A 12 -53.11 40.91 14.74
CA ARG A 12 -53.27 41.83 13.56
C ARG A 12 -52.54 43.20 13.79
N ARG A 13 -51.59 43.68 12.93
CA ARG A 13 -51.30 45.12 12.53
C ARG A 13 -49.90 45.41 11.89
N ARG A 14 -49.77 46.56 11.20
CA ARG A 14 -48.59 47.14 10.47
C ARG A 14 -48.57 48.67 10.68
N PHE A 15 -47.40 49.35 10.57
CA PHE A 15 -47.15 50.72 10.04
C PHE A 15 -45.63 51.07 10.12
N ALA A 16 -45.16 52.23 9.63
CA ALA A 16 -44.46 52.40 8.34
C ALA A 16 -43.50 53.64 8.27
N ARG A 17 -42.31 53.47 7.64
CA ARG A 17 -41.42 54.45 6.92
C ARG A 17 -41.09 55.87 7.48
N ARG A 18 -39.78 56.22 7.46
CA ARG A 18 -39.17 57.44 6.81
C ARG A 18 -37.64 57.27 6.59
N LEU A 19 -36.97 58.19 5.88
CA LEU A 19 -35.63 58.04 5.25
C LEU A 19 -34.67 59.23 5.53
N VAL A 20 -33.35 58.93 5.78
CA VAL A 20 -32.11 59.61 5.27
C VAL A 20 -31.81 61.07 5.73
N PRO A 21 -30.54 61.61 5.82
CA PRO A 21 -29.18 61.06 5.54
C PRO A 21 -28.08 61.18 6.65
N GLY A 22 -27.07 60.29 6.56
CA GLY A 22 -25.62 60.60 6.47
C GLY A 22 -24.82 61.36 7.57
N LEU A 23 -23.82 60.68 8.16
CA LEU A 23 -22.43 61.17 8.30
C LEU A 23 -21.48 60.00 8.65
N ALA A 24 -20.18 60.17 8.39
CA ALA A 24 -19.17 59.11 8.45
C ALA A 24 -18.27 59.20 9.70
N ALA A 25 -17.83 58.04 10.19
CA ALA A 25 -16.64 57.90 11.04
C ALA A 25 -15.91 56.61 10.65
N ALA A 26 -14.61 56.69 10.41
CA ALA A 26 -13.78 55.56 9.98
C ALA A 26 -13.08 54.92 11.18
N SER A 27 -13.07 53.58 11.23
CA SER A 27 -12.30 52.81 12.23
C SER A 27 -11.64 51.60 11.57
N LEU A 28 -10.34 51.74 11.34
CA LEU A 28 -9.29 50.72 11.12
C LEU A 28 -9.73 49.25 10.90
N VAL A 29 -9.55 48.78 9.65
CA VAL A 29 -9.55 47.35 9.33
C VAL A 29 -8.18 46.75 9.70
N GLY A 30 -8.11 46.08 10.84
CA GLY A 30 -7.05 45.11 11.13
C GLY A 30 -7.30 43.84 10.32
N GLY A 31 -6.57 43.65 9.23
CA GLY A 31 -6.78 42.54 8.31
C GLY A 31 -6.31 41.19 8.86
N VAL A 32 -7.17 40.49 9.60
CA VAL A 32 -6.99 39.05 9.83
C VAL A 32 -7.23 38.33 8.51
N LEU A 33 -6.15 37.81 7.92
CA LEU A 33 -6.24 36.84 6.84
C LEU A 33 -6.87 35.57 7.40
N ALA A 34 -8.18 35.42 7.22
CA ALA A 34 -8.88 34.18 7.52
C ALA A 34 -8.36 33.09 6.57
N VAL A 35 -7.40 32.30 7.07
CA VAL A 35 -6.96 31.07 6.42
C VAL A 35 -8.15 30.11 6.46
N THR A 36 -8.84 29.96 5.32
CA THR A 36 -9.84 28.92 5.18
C THR A 36 -9.11 27.57 5.27
N PRO A 37 -9.43 26.70 6.26
CA PRO A 37 -8.75 25.43 6.40
C PRO A 37 -8.91 24.62 5.10
N THR A 38 -7.81 24.03 4.64
CA THR A 38 -7.87 23.13 3.49
C THR A 38 -8.57 21.85 3.93
N THR A 39 -9.56 21.39 3.15
CA THR A 39 -10.19 20.09 3.44
C THR A 39 -9.15 19.00 3.23
N ALA A 40 -8.91 18.17 4.26
CA ALA A 40 -7.97 17.06 4.21
C ALA A 40 -8.05 16.29 2.88
N GLU A 41 -6.91 16.13 2.22
CA GLU A 41 -6.83 15.29 1.03
C GLU A 41 -6.62 13.82 1.45
N ALA A 42 -6.63 12.87 0.51
CA ALA A 42 -6.26 11.47 0.76
C ALA A 42 -4.76 11.27 1.09
N TRP A 43 -4.04 12.37 1.33
CA TRP A 43 -2.61 12.45 1.57
C TRP A 43 -2.30 13.90 1.99
N ASN A 44 -1.75 14.11 3.18
CA ASN A 44 -1.45 15.44 3.67
C ASN A 44 0.07 15.63 3.81
N SER A 45 0.56 16.78 3.36
CA SER A 45 1.98 17.12 3.43
C SER A 45 2.22 18.60 3.74
N VAL A 46 3.24 18.85 4.58
CA VAL A 46 3.56 20.19 5.07
C VAL A 46 4.82 20.73 4.36
N PRO A 47 4.79 21.93 3.76
CA PRO A 47 5.94 22.51 3.09
C PRO A 47 6.95 23.14 4.06
N THR A 48 8.23 22.98 3.73
CA THR A 48 9.39 23.49 4.47
C THR A 48 10.04 24.69 3.78
N THR A 49 10.92 25.41 4.48
CA THR A 49 11.61 26.62 3.97
C THR A 49 12.47 26.36 2.74
N GLY A 50 13.06 25.17 2.65
CA GLY A 50 13.96 24.79 1.55
C GLY A 50 13.25 24.42 0.24
N GLY A 51 11.91 24.42 0.22
CA GLY A 51 11.11 24.01 -0.94
C GLY A 51 10.83 22.51 -1.03
N ASP A 52 11.02 21.82 0.09
CA ASP A 52 10.70 20.41 0.31
C ASP A 52 9.36 20.28 1.08
N SER A 53 8.75 19.10 1.10
CA SER A 53 7.52 18.80 1.83
C SER A 53 7.62 17.49 2.61
N TRP A 54 7.13 17.50 3.86
CA TRP A 54 7.00 16.31 4.70
C TRP A 54 5.66 15.65 4.47
N GLY A 55 5.66 14.43 3.93
CA GLY A 55 4.46 13.59 3.82
C GLY A 55 4.31 12.71 5.06
N VAL A 56 3.11 12.71 5.66
CA VAL A 56 2.84 12.01 6.93
C VAL A 56 1.78 10.91 6.71
N HIS A 57 1.96 9.77 7.35
CA HIS A 57 0.96 8.70 7.41
C HIS A 57 -0.11 9.01 8.46
N ASP A 58 -1.11 9.78 8.06
CA ASP A 58 -2.27 10.10 8.88
C ASP A 58 -3.45 9.14 8.60
N ALA A 59 -4.64 9.47 9.11
CA ALA A 59 -5.85 8.67 8.90
C ALA A 59 -6.44 8.75 7.48
N ALA A 60 -5.86 9.55 6.57
CA ALA A 60 -6.31 9.64 5.19
C ALA A 60 -5.82 8.44 4.34
N ASN A 61 -6.59 8.05 3.32
CA ASN A 61 -6.40 6.77 2.62
C ASN A 61 -4.97 6.63 2.03
N PRO A 62 -4.15 5.72 2.60
CA PRO A 62 -4.52 4.33 2.86
C PRO A 62 -4.79 4.05 4.34
N GLY A 63 -4.89 5.08 5.19
CA GLY A 63 -5.16 4.91 6.61
C GLY A 63 -4.09 4.07 7.29
N LEU A 64 -2.82 4.24 6.90
CA LEU A 64 -1.70 3.62 7.61
C LEU A 64 -1.63 4.17 9.03
N ASP A 65 -1.92 5.47 9.21
CA ASP A 65 -2.26 6.10 10.51
C ASP A 65 -1.27 5.79 11.64
N THR A 66 0.02 5.76 11.29
CA THR A 66 1.17 5.56 12.19
C THR A 66 1.74 6.89 12.71
N GLY A 67 1.47 7.98 12.00
CA GLY A 67 2.09 9.30 12.20
C GLY A 67 3.56 9.37 11.81
N SER A 68 4.13 8.33 11.20
CA SER A 68 5.49 8.40 10.67
C SER A 68 5.55 9.27 9.41
N VAL A 69 6.70 9.91 9.20
CA VAL A 69 7.04 10.64 7.98
C VAL A 69 7.26 9.61 6.88
N ARG A 70 6.25 9.41 6.03
CA ARG A 70 6.34 8.56 4.86
C ARG A 70 7.53 8.97 4.01
N ASN A 71 7.65 10.26 3.67
CA ASN A 71 8.85 10.77 3.02
C ASN A 71 9.05 12.28 3.18
N THR A 72 10.31 12.69 3.05
CA THR A 72 10.65 14.02 2.54
C THR A 72 10.87 13.97 1.02
N VAL A 73 10.86 15.13 0.36
CA VAL A 73 10.94 15.41 -1.08
C VAL A 73 9.67 15.08 -1.88
N GLY A 74 8.81 16.09 -2.06
CA GLY A 74 7.51 15.97 -2.74
C GLY A 74 7.52 16.18 -4.26
N ASN A 75 7.11 15.14 -4.99
CA ASN A 75 6.08 15.12 -6.07
C ASN A 75 6.31 13.99 -7.11
N ALA A 76 7.21 13.04 -6.84
CA ALA A 76 7.37 11.81 -7.61
C ALA A 76 7.60 10.65 -6.63
N ALA A 77 6.96 9.50 -6.87
CA ALA A 77 7.10 8.30 -6.04
C ALA A 77 8.50 7.66 -6.07
N THR A 78 9.45 8.26 -6.80
CA THR A 78 10.79 7.73 -7.09
C THR A 78 11.95 8.58 -6.56
N ALA A 79 11.68 9.75 -5.96
CA ALA A 79 12.72 10.61 -5.39
C ALA A 79 12.81 10.43 -3.86
N GLY A 80 13.66 9.51 -3.40
CA GLY A 80 13.84 9.24 -1.96
C GLY A 80 14.43 10.44 -1.21
N GLY A 81 13.75 10.94 -0.18
CA GLY A 81 14.28 11.96 0.71
C GLY A 81 15.13 11.39 1.85
N ALA A 82 15.54 12.26 2.78
CA ALA A 82 16.32 11.91 3.96
C ALA A 82 15.62 10.90 4.89
N LEU A 83 14.28 10.86 4.85
CA LEU A 83 13.41 9.98 5.63
C LEU A 83 12.50 9.18 4.70
N GLN A 84 12.22 7.91 5.05
CA GLN A 84 11.38 7.00 4.28
C GLN A 84 10.55 6.08 5.19
N GLY A 85 9.51 6.58 5.86
CA GLY A 85 8.80 5.82 6.90
C GLY A 85 9.51 5.94 8.25
N TYR A 86 9.65 7.18 8.74
CA TYR A 86 10.45 7.50 9.92
C TYR A 86 9.65 8.18 11.03
N GLY A 87 9.97 7.91 12.29
CA GLY A 87 9.28 8.44 13.46
C GLY A 87 8.04 7.65 13.87
N GLY A 88 7.93 6.38 13.47
CA GLY A 88 6.93 5.45 13.98
C GLY A 88 7.18 5.10 15.46
N ILE A 89 6.16 4.57 16.13
CA ILE A 89 6.26 4.06 17.50
C ILE A 89 6.15 2.53 17.46
N ARG A 90 7.04 1.82 18.14
CA ARG A 90 6.75 0.47 18.67
C ARG A 90 6.73 0.54 20.19
N MET A 91 5.89 -0.24 20.85
CA MET A 91 5.81 -0.29 22.32
C MET A 91 5.74 -1.73 22.81
N LYS A 92 6.48 -2.07 23.87
CA LYS A 92 6.56 -3.41 24.46
C LYS A 92 6.31 -3.37 25.97
N VAL A 93 5.08 -3.72 26.36
CA VAL A 93 4.68 -3.92 27.76
C VAL A 93 5.16 -5.30 28.24
N ASP A 94 5.75 -5.36 29.43
CA ASP A 94 6.16 -6.64 30.04
C ASP A 94 4.95 -7.56 30.20
N ARG A 95 5.05 -8.80 29.70
CA ARG A 95 3.97 -9.80 29.68
C ARG A 95 2.64 -9.33 29.03
N GLY A 96 2.65 -8.23 28.27
CA GLY A 96 1.48 -7.74 27.54
C GLY A 96 0.99 -8.73 26.48
N THR A 97 -0.34 -8.84 26.34
CA THR A 97 -1.03 -9.81 25.48
C THR A 97 -1.70 -9.19 24.26
N SER A 98 -1.70 -7.85 24.15
CA SER A 98 -2.26 -7.14 23.00
C SER A 98 -1.58 -7.55 21.70
N ARG A 99 -2.36 -7.66 20.62
CA ARG A 99 -1.84 -7.86 19.25
C ARG A 99 -1.04 -6.65 18.74
N LEU A 100 -1.12 -5.50 19.42
CA LEU A 100 -0.30 -4.32 19.18
C LEU A 100 1.04 -4.34 19.94
N ASN A 101 1.23 -5.26 20.89
CA ASN A 101 2.42 -5.31 21.73
C ASN A 101 3.67 -5.74 20.92
N GLY A 102 4.63 -4.83 20.79
CA GLY A 102 5.91 -5.01 20.09
C GLY A 102 5.91 -4.67 18.59
N ILE A 103 4.78 -4.30 17.98
CA ILE A 103 4.68 -3.96 16.56
C ILE A 103 4.54 -2.44 16.34
N LEU A 104 4.59 -2.00 15.07
CA LEU A 104 4.35 -0.62 14.67
C LEU A 104 2.91 -0.19 15.03
N LEU A 105 2.79 0.78 15.94
CA LEU A 105 1.51 1.33 16.38
C LEU A 105 0.86 2.16 15.27
N ARG A 106 -0.46 2.06 15.20
CA ARG A 106 -1.33 2.74 14.25
C ARG A 106 -2.73 2.89 14.81
N GLY A 107 -3.60 3.61 14.10
CA GLY A 107 -5.00 3.77 14.50
C GLY A 107 -5.23 4.94 15.46
N PHE A 108 -4.35 5.93 15.44
CA PHE A 108 -4.45 7.17 16.24
C PHE A 108 -5.59 8.11 15.76
N GLY A 109 -6.15 7.87 14.58
CA GLY A 109 -7.09 8.78 13.93
C GLY A 109 -6.45 10.14 13.64
N LEU A 110 -5.17 10.16 13.24
CA LEU A 110 -4.40 11.39 13.06
C LEU A 110 -5.09 12.29 12.03
N THR A 111 -5.44 13.50 12.47
CA THR A 111 -6.13 14.49 11.65
C THR A 111 -5.21 15.68 11.41
N TYR A 112 -4.98 15.98 10.13
CA TYR A 112 -4.26 17.17 9.69
C TYR A 112 -5.10 18.44 9.90
N ASP A 113 -4.52 19.48 10.50
CA ASP A 113 -5.15 20.79 10.71
C ASP A 113 -5.35 21.61 9.41
N GLY A 114 -4.78 21.14 8.29
CA GLY A 114 -4.78 21.84 7.01
C GLY A 114 -3.63 22.83 6.85
N TYR A 115 -2.67 22.88 7.78
CA TYR A 115 -1.57 23.83 7.82
C TYR A 115 -0.21 23.23 8.24
N GLN A 116 -0.07 22.70 9.47
CA GLN A 116 1.22 22.26 10.02
C GLN A 116 1.18 21.18 11.12
N SER A 117 0.01 20.75 11.60
CA SER A 117 -0.09 19.77 12.70
C SER A 117 -0.99 18.57 12.39
N PHE A 118 -0.65 17.45 13.01
CA PHE A 118 -1.38 16.18 12.97
C PHE A 118 -1.62 15.73 14.40
N THR A 119 -2.88 15.69 14.81
CA THR A 119 -3.25 15.35 16.20
C THR A 119 -4.10 14.10 16.22
N SER A 120 -3.83 13.21 17.17
CA SER A 120 -4.62 11.98 17.36
C SER A 120 -6.05 12.35 17.77
N THR A 121 -7.06 11.80 17.09
CA THR A 121 -8.46 11.92 17.51
C THR A 121 -8.90 10.83 18.48
N GLN A 122 -8.07 9.79 18.66
CA GLN A 122 -8.29 8.70 19.61
C GLN A 122 -6.96 8.19 20.16
N GLY A 123 -6.98 7.57 21.34
CA GLY A 123 -5.80 6.92 21.91
C GLY A 123 -5.66 5.47 21.44
N VAL A 124 -4.43 5.00 21.26
CA VAL A 124 -4.09 3.60 20.93
C VAL A 124 -3.70 2.85 22.21
N ASP A 125 -4.56 1.97 22.72
CA ASP A 125 -4.28 1.21 23.95
C ASP A 125 -3.44 -0.05 23.66
N VAL A 126 -2.32 -0.16 24.37
CA VAL A 126 -1.43 -1.34 24.40
C VAL A 126 -1.36 -1.84 25.85
N ASP A 127 -2.12 -2.90 26.14
CA ASP A 127 -2.14 -3.60 27.43
C ASP A 127 -2.39 -2.69 28.65
N GLY A 128 -3.31 -1.73 28.51
CA GLY A 128 -3.67 -0.78 29.57
C GLY A 128 -2.78 0.46 29.63
N VAL A 129 -2.02 0.73 28.56
CA VAL A 129 -1.35 2.02 28.35
C VAL A 129 -1.88 2.64 27.07
N VAL A 130 -2.58 3.77 27.21
CA VAL A 130 -3.14 4.53 26.10
C VAL A 130 -2.07 5.48 25.55
N VAL A 131 -1.70 5.26 24.30
CA VAL A 131 -0.76 6.09 23.55
C VAL A 131 -1.50 7.16 22.75
N ARG A 132 -1.08 8.42 22.83
CA ARG A 132 -1.55 9.51 21.93
C ARG A 132 -0.36 10.27 21.38
N ARG A 133 -0.49 10.75 20.14
CA ARG A 133 0.53 11.46 19.38
C ARG A 133 0.04 12.84 18.90
N GLU A 134 0.92 13.83 19.04
CA GLU A 134 0.90 15.05 18.24
C GLU A 134 2.19 15.11 17.39
N LEU A 135 2.05 15.41 16.10
CA LEU A 135 3.16 15.80 15.23
C LEU A 135 2.93 17.22 14.73
N VAL A 136 3.88 18.12 14.99
CA VAL A 136 3.91 19.48 14.43
C VAL A 136 5.13 19.62 13.54
N VAL A 137 4.93 20.01 12.28
CA VAL A 137 6.01 20.34 11.33
C VAL A 137 5.91 21.84 11.04
N PRO A 138 6.56 22.73 11.83
CA PRO A 138 6.29 24.17 11.73
C PRO A 138 6.56 24.69 10.33
N THR A 139 5.59 25.40 9.74
CA THR A 139 5.70 25.87 8.34
C THR A 139 6.95 26.72 8.17
N GLY A 140 7.82 26.36 7.22
CA GLY A 140 9.08 27.07 7.02
C GLY A 140 10.18 26.70 8.02
N SER A 141 10.07 25.58 8.73
CA SER A 141 11.19 24.93 9.44
C SER A 141 11.71 23.71 8.69
N SER A 142 12.86 23.21 9.13
CA SER A 142 13.53 21.99 8.65
C SER A 142 13.35 20.80 9.61
N TYR A 143 12.41 20.89 10.56
CA TYR A 143 12.18 19.85 11.56
C TYR A 143 10.69 19.58 11.82
N GLY A 144 10.39 18.39 12.32
CA GLY A 144 9.11 18.00 12.91
C GLY A 144 9.30 17.65 14.39
N ARG A 145 8.38 18.12 15.24
CA ARG A 145 8.27 17.78 16.66
C ARG A 145 7.23 16.68 16.83
N PHE A 146 7.61 15.59 17.48
CA PHE A 146 6.74 14.51 17.90
C PHE A 146 6.57 14.57 19.42
N PHE A 147 5.34 14.68 19.88
CA PHE A 147 4.99 14.60 21.30
C PHE A 147 4.11 13.36 21.50
N ASP A 148 4.71 12.32 22.07
CA ASP A 148 4.08 11.02 22.28
C ASP A 148 3.81 10.83 23.77
N THR A 149 2.55 10.63 24.14
CA THR A 149 2.06 10.51 25.52
C THR A 149 1.60 9.09 25.82
N PHE A 150 1.82 8.62 27.04
CA PHE A 150 1.57 7.25 27.50
C PHE A 150 0.83 7.31 28.84
N THR A 151 -0.48 7.03 28.82
CA THR A 151 -1.35 7.11 30.00
C THR A 151 -1.71 5.73 30.51
N ASN A 152 -1.36 5.42 31.75
CA ASN A 152 -1.67 4.13 32.36
C ASN A 152 -3.11 4.10 32.87
N THR A 153 -3.97 3.29 32.24
CA THR A 153 -5.39 3.11 32.59
C THR A 153 -5.64 1.99 33.59
N THR A 154 -4.61 1.23 33.96
CA THR A 154 -4.70 0.13 34.93
C THR A 154 -4.66 0.60 36.39
N HIS A 155 -4.90 -0.32 37.32
CA HIS A 155 -4.84 -0.08 38.76
C HIS A 155 -3.46 -0.31 39.39
N ALA A 156 -2.43 -0.69 38.61
CA ALA A 156 -1.07 -0.92 39.08
C ALA A 156 -0.04 -0.12 38.24
N PRO A 157 1.17 0.17 38.75
CA PRO A 157 2.22 0.75 37.91
C PRO A 157 2.57 -0.18 36.74
N VAL A 158 2.64 0.36 35.53
CA VAL A 158 3.00 -0.41 34.32
C VAL A 158 4.38 0.04 33.84
N THR A 159 5.25 -0.93 33.57
CA THR A 159 6.58 -0.71 32.99
C THR A 159 6.64 -1.26 31.58
N PHE A 160 7.18 -0.47 30.66
CA PHE A 160 7.28 -0.82 29.25
C PHE A 160 8.50 -0.18 28.59
N ASP A 161 9.01 -0.83 27.54
CA ASP A 161 9.95 -0.22 26.61
C ASP A 161 9.15 0.43 25.46
N VAL A 162 9.57 1.61 25.01
CA VAL A 162 9.05 2.26 23.80
C VAL A 162 10.20 2.58 22.87
N ALA A 163 10.00 2.35 21.57
CA ALA A 163 10.95 2.66 20.52
C ALA A 163 10.37 3.70 19.56
N PHE A 164 11.06 4.82 19.38
CA PHE A 164 10.79 5.80 18.31
C PHE A 164 11.80 5.58 17.17
N GLY A 165 11.36 5.50 15.92
CA GLY A 165 12.30 5.20 14.83
C GLY A 165 11.64 4.90 13.49
N GLY A 166 12.36 4.22 12.62
CA GLY A 166 11.90 3.89 11.27
C GLY A 166 13.04 3.92 10.27
N GLN A 167 12.72 4.02 8.98
CA GLN A 167 13.71 3.92 7.90
C GLN A 167 14.20 5.30 7.42
N LEU A 168 15.52 5.43 7.35
CA LEU A 168 16.25 6.56 6.75
C LEU A 168 16.29 6.42 5.22
N GLY A 169 16.61 7.51 4.51
CA GLY A 169 16.89 7.45 3.08
C GLY A 169 18.09 6.55 2.76
N TYR A 170 18.01 5.77 1.67
CA TYR A 170 19.08 4.88 1.21
C TYR A 170 19.49 5.16 -0.24
N ASP A 171 20.72 4.81 -0.62
CA ASP A 171 21.24 4.89 -1.99
C ASP A 171 21.47 3.49 -2.56
N THR A 172 21.28 3.34 -3.87
CA THR A 172 21.24 2.04 -4.58
C THR A 172 22.60 1.37 -4.76
N GLY A 173 23.70 2.01 -4.37
CA GLY A 173 25.06 1.49 -4.52
C GLY A 173 25.61 0.77 -3.29
N GLU A 174 25.54 1.40 -2.11
CA GLU A 174 26.10 0.86 -0.86
C GLU A 174 25.00 0.52 0.18
N ASN A 175 23.73 0.87 -0.10
CA ASN A 175 22.53 0.48 0.66
C ASN A 175 22.57 0.84 2.16
N GLN A 176 23.29 1.90 2.55
CA GLN A 176 23.40 2.35 3.93
C GLN A 176 23.48 3.88 4.04
N SER A 177 22.81 4.45 5.05
CA SER A 177 23.10 5.75 5.63
C SER A 177 24.12 5.61 6.78
N GLU A 178 25.15 6.47 6.76
CA GLU A 178 26.18 6.50 7.79
C GLU A 178 25.76 7.41 8.96
N ILE A 179 26.17 7.05 10.18
CA ILE A 179 26.12 7.98 11.32
C ILE A 179 27.18 9.05 11.08
N SER A 180 26.75 10.30 10.89
CA SER A 180 27.64 11.44 10.69
C SER A 180 28.33 11.82 11.99
N ARG A 181 27.51 12.17 12.99
CA ARG A 181 27.97 12.71 14.27
C ARG A 181 26.91 12.57 15.36
N THR A 182 27.35 12.53 16.60
CA THR A 182 26.53 12.59 17.82
C THR A 182 26.67 13.93 18.53
N GLY A 183 25.80 14.22 19.51
CA GLY A 183 25.92 15.42 20.35
C GLY A 183 27.26 15.57 21.08
N SER A 184 27.95 14.47 21.38
CA SER A 184 29.31 14.46 21.96
C SER A 184 30.45 14.61 20.94
N GLY A 185 30.14 14.52 19.64
CA GLY A 185 31.10 14.71 18.54
C GLY A 185 31.72 13.43 17.98
N ASP A 186 31.26 12.26 18.40
CA ASP A 186 31.68 10.94 17.90
C ASP A 186 30.63 10.30 16.96
N GLN A 187 30.68 8.99 16.75
CA GLN A 187 29.69 8.20 16.00
C GLN A 187 28.97 7.13 16.85
N SER A 188 29.12 7.19 18.19
CA SER A 188 28.61 6.19 19.13
C SER A 188 27.39 6.75 19.85
N ILE A 189 26.19 6.36 19.45
CA ILE A 189 24.95 6.92 20.02
C ILE A 189 24.73 6.34 21.43
N THR A 190 24.88 7.18 22.45
CA THR A 190 24.74 6.80 23.86
C THR A 190 23.77 7.72 24.61
N SER A 191 23.53 7.45 25.90
CA SER A 191 22.81 8.37 26.79
C SER A 191 23.60 9.64 27.13
N ALA A 192 24.89 9.74 26.77
CA ALA A 192 25.68 10.96 26.90
C ALA A 192 25.33 12.00 25.81
N ASP A 193 24.61 11.59 24.77
CA ASP A 193 24.18 12.42 23.66
C ASP A 193 22.73 12.89 23.84
N GLY A 194 22.37 14.00 23.18
CA GLY A 194 20.98 14.46 23.06
C GLY A 194 20.41 14.31 21.65
N TRP A 195 21.29 14.11 20.67
CA TRP A 195 20.96 13.92 19.26
C TRP A 195 22.02 13.09 18.54
N ALA A 196 21.63 12.50 17.40
CA ALA A 196 22.53 11.89 16.42
C ALA A 196 22.09 12.26 15.00
N SER A 197 23.02 12.32 14.05
CA SER A 197 22.78 12.65 12.64
C SER A 197 23.18 11.53 11.69
N TRP A 198 22.49 11.43 10.55
CA TRP A 198 22.79 10.52 9.44
C TRP A 198 22.81 11.26 8.11
N PHE A 199 23.62 10.75 7.19
CA PHE A 199 23.44 11.04 5.77
C PHE A 199 23.87 9.86 4.91
N THR A 200 23.52 9.90 3.63
CA THR A 200 23.94 8.91 2.63
C THR A 200 25.09 9.52 1.81
N PRO A 201 26.37 9.31 2.17
CA PRO A 201 27.48 9.58 1.27
C PRO A 201 27.60 8.45 0.24
N VAL A 202 28.28 8.71 -0.87
CA VAL A 202 28.57 7.67 -1.88
C VAL A 202 29.96 7.06 -1.69
N ARG A 203 30.82 7.66 -0.85
CA ARG A 203 32.13 7.14 -0.37
C ARG A 203 32.54 7.76 0.97
N THR A 204 33.39 7.03 1.69
CA THR A 204 33.84 7.19 3.09
C THR A 204 34.79 8.38 3.39
N THR A 205 34.46 9.59 2.93
CA THR A 205 35.20 10.81 3.33
C THR A 205 34.29 11.92 3.85
N ALA A 206 34.62 12.44 5.04
CA ALA A 206 33.98 13.62 5.60
C ALA A 206 34.07 14.80 4.63
N GLY A 207 32.93 15.44 4.35
CA GLY A 207 32.80 16.52 3.36
C GLY A 207 32.30 16.10 1.97
N ASN A 208 31.93 14.83 1.76
CA ASN A 208 31.20 14.41 0.56
C ASN A 208 29.72 14.84 0.63
N PRO A 209 29.06 15.09 -0.53
CA PRO A 209 27.69 15.57 -0.55
C PRO A 209 26.68 14.45 -0.23
N SER A 210 25.72 14.74 0.65
CA SER A 210 24.59 13.84 0.93
C SER A 210 23.67 13.70 -0.30
N GLN A 211 23.36 12.46 -0.70
CA GLN A 211 22.51 12.21 -1.88
C GLN A 211 21.02 12.40 -1.64
N ASN A 212 20.52 11.94 -0.49
CA ASN A 212 19.09 12.02 -0.14
C ASN A 212 18.75 13.19 0.78
N GLY A 213 19.77 13.87 1.30
CA GLY A 213 19.67 14.90 2.33
C GLY A 213 20.06 14.34 3.70
N PRO A 214 20.75 15.12 4.55
CA PRO A 214 21.05 14.70 5.91
C PRO A 214 19.79 14.72 6.78
N SER A 215 19.82 13.97 7.88
CA SER A 215 18.81 14.03 8.94
C SER A 215 19.46 13.96 10.32
N ALA A 216 18.74 14.37 11.35
CA ALA A 216 19.11 14.14 12.74
C ALA A 216 17.86 13.90 13.59
N THR A 217 18.04 13.17 14.69
CA THR A 217 16.99 12.90 15.67
C THR A 217 17.48 13.38 17.03
N VAL A 218 16.78 14.34 17.59
CA VAL A 218 16.92 14.80 18.98
C VAL A 218 16.01 13.94 19.84
N PHE A 219 16.58 13.30 20.85
CA PHE A 219 15.92 12.30 21.69
C PHE A 219 15.99 12.60 23.20
N GLY A 220 16.66 13.68 23.63
CA GLY A 220 16.57 14.14 25.01
C GLY A 220 17.68 15.08 25.46
N THR A 221 17.77 15.30 26.78
CA THR A 221 18.90 16.02 27.39
C THR A 221 20.13 15.11 27.52
N PRO A 222 21.33 15.51 27.04
CA PRO A 222 22.58 14.79 27.24
C PRO A 222 22.82 14.36 28.69
N GLY A 223 23.17 13.09 28.91
CA GLY A 223 23.48 12.52 30.22
C GLY A 223 22.28 12.27 31.15
N TYR A 224 21.06 12.64 30.74
CA TYR A 224 19.87 12.42 31.56
C TYR A 224 19.36 10.98 31.39
N ALA A 225 19.22 10.26 32.52
CA ALA A 225 19.06 8.80 32.52
C ALA A 225 17.82 8.26 31.76
N ALA A 226 16.80 9.09 31.55
CA ALA A 226 15.59 8.73 30.83
C ALA A 226 15.63 9.09 29.32
N SER A 227 16.68 9.76 28.83
CA SER A 227 16.78 10.23 27.45
C SER A 227 17.00 9.11 26.42
N LEU A 228 17.83 8.12 26.75
CA LEU A 228 18.05 6.95 25.90
C LEU A 228 18.53 5.76 26.74
N LYS A 229 17.90 4.60 26.58
CA LYS A 229 18.36 3.33 27.18
C LYS A 229 19.30 2.56 26.26
N ARG A 230 18.97 2.49 24.97
CA ARG A 230 19.78 1.84 23.92
C ARG A 230 19.29 2.26 22.53
N MET A 231 20.14 2.03 21.53
CA MET A 231 19.71 1.91 20.14
C MET A 231 19.24 0.47 19.84
N GLY A 232 18.17 0.35 19.07
CA GLY A 232 17.66 -0.92 18.53
C GLY A 232 17.45 -0.88 17.02
N ASN A 233 17.28 -2.04 16.41
CA ASN A 233 16.93 -2.19 15.00
C ASN A 233 15.40 -2.16 14.82
N PHE A 234 14.90 -1.11 14.17
CA PHE A 234 13.47 -0.86 14.00
C PHE A 234 12.81 -1.68 12.87
N LEU A 235 13.59 -2.30 11.97
CA LEU A 235 13.08 -3.25 10.97
C LEU A 235 12.72 -4.59 11.63
N LEU A 236 13.60 -5.07 12.50
CA LEU A 236 13.48 -6.36 13.19
C LEU A 236 12.66 -6.23 14.48
N ASP A 237 13.31 -6.30 15.65
CA ASP A 237 12.73 -6.04 16.97
C ASP A 237 13.66 -5.05 17.71
N PRO A 238 13.30 -3.76 17.86
CA PRO A 238 14.17 -2.77 18.50
C PRO A 238 14.34 -3.02 20.01
N PHE A 239 13.57 -3.95 20.58
CA PHE A 239 13.65 -4.32 21.99
C PHE A 239 14.67 -5.42 22.28
N THR A 240 15.09 -6.18 21.26
CA THR A 240 16.01 -7.32 21.41
C THR A 240 17.18 -7.30 20.43
N GLN A 241 17.04 -6.66 19.27
CA GLN A 241 18.10 -6.51 18.26
C GLN A 241 18.72 -5.12 18.36
N ALA A 242 20.04 -5.05 18.56
CA ALA A 242 20.79 -3.80 18.49
C ALA A 242 20.81 -3.24 17.06
N LEU A 243 20.95 -1.93 16.91
CA LEU A 243 21.21 -1.30 15.62
C LEU A 243 22.62 -1.70 15.13
N PRO A 244 22.78 -2.37 13.98
CA PRO A 244 24.10 -2.66 13.44
C PRO A 244 24.77 -1.40 12.89
N THR A 245 26.10 -1.41 12.83
CA THR A 245 26.91 -0.30 12.30
C THR A 245 27.05 -0.32 10.77
N SER A 246 26.61 -1.39 10.10
CA SER A 246 26.79 -1.58 8.66
C SER A 246 25.65 -2.34 7.97
N GLY A 247 25.47 -2.09 6.66
CA GLY A 247 24.48 -2.75 5.80
C GLY A 247 23.06 -2.17 5.94
N ASP A 248 22.10 -2.68 5.16
CA ASP A 248 20.73 -2.09 5.10
C ASP A 248 20.05 -1.98 6.47
N ALA A 249 20.26 -2.96 7.34
CA ALA A 249 19.73 -2.95 8.70
C ALA A 249 20.17 -1.74 9.56
N ALA A 250 21.24 -1.03 9.19
CA ALA A 250 21.67 0.22 9.83
C ALA A 250 20.79 1.43 9.45
N ASN A 251 20.01 1.35 8.36
CA ASN A 251 19.05 2.37 7.94
C ASN A 251 17.84 2.49 8.88
N PHE A 252 17.71 1.61 9.88
CA PHE A 252 16.51 1.47 10.72
C PHE A 252 16.78 1.74 12.20
N PRO A 253 17.24 2.95 12.60
CA PRO A 253 17.47 3.27 14.01
C PRO A 253 16.15 3.31 14.80
N GLY A 254 16.17 2.71 15.99
CA GLY A 254 15.14 2.84 17.02
C GLY A 254 15.72 3.36 18.33
N PHE A 255 15.27 4.53 18.77
CA PHE A 255 15.60 5.14 20.06
C PHE A 255 14.72 4.52 21.13
N VAL A 256 15.31 3.74 22.05
CA VAL A 256 14.53 3.03 23.07
C VAL A 256 14.59 3.75 24.41
N ASN A 257 13.42 4.00 25.00
CA ASN A 257 13.24 4.45 26.38
C ASN A 257 12.53 3.36 27.20
N THR A 258 12.75 3.32 28.51
CA THR A 258 11.90 2.55 29.44
C THR A 258 11.13 3.52 30.31
N LEU A 259 9.82 3.37 30.37
CA LEU A 259 8.94 4.17 31.21
C LEU A 259 8.28 3.27 32.26
N THR A 260 8.09 3.82 33.46
CA THR A 260 7.25 3.22 34.51
C THR A 260 6.21 4.25 34.93
N VAL A 261 4.95 3.99 34.59
CA VAL A 261 3.86 4.96 34.72
C VAL A 261 2.92 4.49 35.83
N ALA A 262 2.64 5.36 36.80
CA ALA A 262 1.73 5.06 37.91
C ALA A 262 0.26 5.03 37.45
N PRO A 263 -0.66 4.35 38.17
CA PRO A 263 -2.09 4.33 37.86
C PRO A 263 -2.66 5.73 37.63
N GLY A 264 -3.38 5.93 36.52
CA GLY A 264 -4.01 7.21 36.16
C GLY A 264 -3.05 8.35 35.82
N ALA A 265 -1.73 8.11 35.80
CA ALA A 265 -0.73 9.09 35.42
C ALA A 265 -0.38 8.98 33.92
N THR A 266 0.16 10.07 33.39
CA THR A 266 0.73 10.15 32.03
C THR A 266 2.22 10.42 32.12
N ALA A 267 3.01 9.71 31.31
CA ALA A 267 4.39 10.04 30.97
C ALA A 267 4.48 10.31 29.48
N SER A 268 5.42 11.14 29.04
CA SER A 268 5.53 11.55 27.64
C SER A 268 6.98 11.57 27.18
N VAL A 269 7.19 11.36 25.88
CA VAL A 269 8.49 11.43 25.22
C VAL A 269 8.41 12.43 24.08
N LEU A 270 9.38 13.33 24.02
CA LEU A 270 9.45 14.42 23.06
C LEU A 270 10.60 14.16 22.09
N HIS A 271 10.34 14.06 20.79
CA HIS A 271 11.38 13.91 19.77
C HIS A 271 11.35 15.07 18.78
N TYR A 272 12.51 15.45 18.25
CA TYR A 272 12.59 16.32 17.07
C TYR A 272 13.37 15.60 15.98
N VAL A 273 12.76 15.45 14.82
CA VAL A 273 13.45 14.97 13.62
C VAL A 273 13.76 16.18 12.77
N VAL A 274 15.02 16.35 12.39
CA VAL A 274 15.55 17.44 11.57
C VAL A 274 15.96 16.86 10.22
N THR A 275 15.68 17.57 9.13
CA THR A 275 16.05 17.15 7.76
C THR A 275 16.68 18.29 6.99
N GLY A 276 17.81 18.03 6.37
CA GLY A 276 18.42 18.88 5.36
C GLY A 276 18.12 18.34 3.96
N LEU A 277 18.39 19.16 2.96
CA LEU A 277 18.13 18.82 1.57
C LEU A 277 19.28 18.06 0.93
N PRO A 278 19.00 17.29 -0.15
CA PRO A 278 20.03 16.76 -1.02
C PRO A 278 21.08 17.80 -1.42
N GLU A 279 22.34 17.41 -1.29
CA GLU A 279 23.52 18.17 -1.71
C GLU A 279 24.05 17.62 -3.04
N GLY A 280 24.04 16.30 -3.22
CA GLY A 280 24.57 15.59 -4.40
C GLY A 280 23.72 15.73 -5.67
N ARG A 281 22.48 16.22 -5.55
CA ARG A 281 21.56 16.43 -6.67
C ARG A 281 20.77 17.72 -6.53
N ALA A 282 20.34 18.29 -7.67
CA ALA A 282 19.65 19.57 -7.68
C ALA A 282 18.21 19.46 -7.14
N VAL A 283 17.86 20.29 -6.16
CA VAL A 283 16.48 20.47 -5.67
C VAL A 283 16.04 21.89 -6.04
N LEU A 284 14.85 22.03 -6.62
CA LEU A 284 14.33 23.27 -7.22
C LEU A 284 15.26 23.96 -8.25
N GLY A 285 16.23 23.22 -8.81
CA GLY A 285 17.17 23.72 -9.82
C GLY A 285 18.51 24.21 -9.27
N SER A 286 18.79 24.05 -7.98
CA SER A 286 20.10 24.30 -7.38
C SER A 286 20.64 23.06 -6.68
N THR A 287 21.91 22.72 -6.95
CA THR A 287 22.74 21.87 -6.08
C THR A 287 23.26 22.70 -4.90
N ARG A 288 23.79 22.03 -3.87
CA ARG A 288 24.34 22.68 -2.67
C ARG A 288 25.81 22.37 -2.51
N ALA A 289 26.49 23.14 -1.66
CA ALA A 289 27.83 22.78 -1.24
C ALA A 289 27.77 21.51 -0.37
N ALA A 290 28.69 20.59 -0.57
CA ALA A 290 28.78 19.39 0.25
C ALA A 290 29.01 19.74 1.73
N GLY A 291 28.30 19.07 2.64
CA GLY A 291 28.36 19.32 4.08
C GLY A 291 27.61 20.58 4.57
N SER A 292 27.06 21.42 3.69
CA SER A 292 26.36 22.66 4.10
C SER A 292 24.99 22.41 4.73
N GLU A 293 24.24 21.42 4.24
CA GLU A 293 22.99 20.97 4.86
C GLU A 293 23.29 20.11 6.09
N VAL A 294 24.40 19.35 6.08
CA VAL A 294 24.85 18.57 7.26
C VAL A 294 25.07 19.49 8.45
N ALA A 295 25.90 20.53 8.28
CA ALA A 295 26.14 21.54 9.32
C ALA A 295 24.85 22.26 9.74
N THR A 296 23.93 22.52 8.82
CA THR A 296 22.63 23.15 9.12
C THR A 296 21.75 22.25 9.99
N VAL A 297 21.69 20.95 9.68
CA VAL A 297 20.96 19.93 10.45
C VAL A 297 21.54 19.78 11.86
N GLU A 298 22.86 19.62 11.98
CA GLU A 298 23.54 19.40 13.26
C GLU A 298 23.45 20.63 14.19
N ASN A 299 23.57 21.84 13.64
CA ASN A 299 23.35 23.08 14.39
C ASN A 299 21.89 23.22 14.87
N THR A 300 20.92 22.82 14.04
CA THR A 300 19.50 22.83 14.41
C THR A 300 19.21 21.80 15.50
N ALA A 301 19.74 20.57 15.38
CA ALA A 301 19.61 19.52 16.38
C ALA A 301 20.24 19.93 17.72
N THR A 302 21.43 20.53 17.70
CA THR A 302 22.11 21.08 18.88
C THR A 302 21.25 22.18 19.55
N THR A 303 20.66 23.08 18.76
CA THR A 303 19.79 24.14 19.26
C THR A 303 18.54 23.57 19.93
N LEU A 304 17.86 22.62 19.29
CA LEU A 304 16.67 21.94 19.81
C LEU A 304 16.97 21.06 21.03
N THR A 305 18.21 20.60 21.20
CA THR A 305 18.65 19.85 22.39
C THR A 305 18.82 20.77 23.60
N ALA A 306 19.39 21.96 23.39
CA ALA A 306 19.65 22.94 24.44
C ALA A 306 18.38 23.74 24.83
N ALA A 307 17.54 24.06 23.85
CA ALA A 307 16.27 24.77 24.02
C ALA A 307 15.17 24.15 23.14
N PRO A 308 14.54 23.05 23.59
CA PRO A 308 13.40 22.41 22.91
C PRO A 308 12.26 23.38 22.60
N VAL A 309 11.72 23.32 21.37
CA VAL A 309 10.54 24.13 21.00
C VAL A 309 9.26 23.50 21.54
N THR A 310 8.75 24.07 22.63
CA THR A 310 7.61 23.57 23.43
C THR A 310 6.27 24.23 23.08
N THR A 311 6.24 25.22 22.17
CA THR A 311 5.04 25.98 21.78
C THR A 311 3.81 25.09 21.55
N GLY A 312 2.68 25.44 22.16
CA GLY A 312 1.43 24.68 22.06
C GLY A 312 1.22 23.63 23.17
N LEU A 313 2.28 23.21 23.86
CA LEU A 313 2.16 22.30 25.02
C LEU A 313 1.88 23.09 26.31
N SER A 314 1.00 22.56 27.15
CA SER A 314 0.71 23.09 28.48
C SER A 314 1.79 22.74 29.50
N THR A 315 1.84 23.45 30.63
CA THR A 315 2.74 23.11 31.75
C THR A 315 2.53 21.68 32.26
N ALA A 316 1.29 21.17 32.26
CA ALA A 316 0.99 19.80 32.66
C ALA A 316 1.60 18.76 31.70
N GLU A 317 1.52 19.01 30.40
CA GLU A 317 2.15 18.17 29.37
C GLU A 317 3.67 18.23 29.46
N LEU A 318 4.26 19.42 29.61
CA LEU A 318 5.71 19.57 29.78
C LEU A 318 6.22 18.88 31.05
N CYS A 319 5.46 18.92 32.16
CA CYS A 319 5.76 18.17 33.38
C CYS A 319 5.58 16.65 33.26
N SER A 320 4.98 16.15 32.17
CA SER A 320 4.91 14.71 31.87
C SER A 320 6.10 14.23 31.02
N VAL A 321 6.87 15.13 30.40
CA VAL A 321 8.01 14.77 29.54
C VAL A 321 9.12 14.14 30.39
N THR A 322 9.53 12.93 30.01
CA THR A 322 10.52 12.14 30.76
C THR A 322 11.92 12.21 30.20
N ASN A 323 12.10 12.50 28.91
CA ASN A 323 13.40 12.44 28.23
C ASN A 323 14.16 13.79 28.19
N PHE A 324 13.55 14.88 28.69
CA PHE A 324 14.20 16.18 28.85
C PHE A 324 14.19 16.62 30.31
N THR A 325 15.20 17.39 30.72
CA THR A 325 15.22 18.03 32.05
C THR A 325 14.20 19.17 32.12
N PRO A 326 13.50 19.38 33.26
CA PRO A 326 12.53 20.47 33.40
C PRO A 326 13.11 21.85 33.04
N ALA A 327 14.36 22.11 33.44
CA ALA A 327 15.06 23.35 33.11
C ALA A 327 15.22 23.58 31.59
N SER A 328 15.54 22.53 30.81
CA SER A 328 15.61 22.65 29.35
C SER A 328 14.25 22.96 28.71
N LEU A 329 13.16 22.48 29.30
CA LEU A 329 11.78 22.77 28.88
C LEU A 329 11.28 24.15 29.32
N GLY A 330 12.11 24.95 30.01
CA GLY A 330 11.74 26.27 30.56
C GLY A 330 10.94 26.22 31.85
N LEU A 331 10.92 25.08 32.55
CA LEU A 331 10.18 24.88 33.80
C LEU A 331 11.04 25.16 35.03
N GLY A 332 10.46 25.83 36.03
CA GLY A 332 11.02 25.98 37.36
C GLY A 332 10.90 24.72 38.21
N SER A 333 11.67 24.65 39.29
CA SER A 333 11.67 23.52 40.24
C SER A 333 10.34 23.30 40.97
N SER A 334 9.47 24.32 41.00
CA SER A 334 8.12 24.28 41.57
C SER A 334 7.05 23.72 40.63
N ASP A 335 7.26 23.78 39.32
CA ASP A 335 6.16 23.77 38.35
C ASP A 335 5.52 22.38 38.21
N CYS A 336 6.31 21.34 38.45
CA CYS A 336 5.89 19.93 38.40
C CYS A 336 5.63 19.31 39.79
N THR A 337 5.48 20.13 40.83
CA THR A 337 5.21 19.65 42.21
C THR A 337 3.89 18.92 42.37
N ARG A 338 2.91 19.18 41.49
CA ARG A 338 1.67 18.40 41.36
C ARG A 338 1.76 17.56 40.08
N ARG A 339 1.72 16.23 40.22
CA ARG A 339 1.69 15.33 39.05
C ARG A 339 0.48 15.67 38.16
N PRO A 340 0.65 15.72 36.82
CA PRO A 340 -0.46 15.90 35.91
C PRO A 340 -1.40 14.69 35.99
N THR A 341 -2.65 14.94 36.37
CA THR A 341 -3.76 14.00 36.22
C THR A 341 -4.37 14.20 34.84
N SER A 342 -4.53 13.13 34.07
CA SER A 342 -5.08 13.18 32.71
C SER A 342 -6.51 13.73 32.68
N GLU A 343 -6.82 14.63 31.74
CA GLU A 343 -8.20 14.81 31.27
C GLU A 343 -8.55 13.62 30.37
N LEU A 344 -9.10 12.56 31.00
CA LEU A 344 -9.68 11.42 30.31
C LEU A 344 -10.99 11.85 29.62
N VAL A 345 -10.87 12.30 28.37
CA VAL A 345 -11.98 12.44 27.43
C VAL A 345 -11.69 11.57 26.21
N ASP A 346 -12.72 10.86 25.74
CA ASP A 346 -12.78 9.87 24.67
C ASP A 346 -12.23 8.45 24.95
N THR A 347 -13.03 7.47 24.52
CA THR A 347 -12.78 6.02 24.63
C THR A 347 -11.57 5.61 23.78
N PRO A 348 -10.52 5.01 24.36
CA PRO A 348 -9.38 4.49 23.59
C PRO A 348 -9.77 3.36 22.63
N VAL A 349 -9.04 3.24 21.52
CA VAL A 349 -9.10 2.11 20.60
C VAL A 349 -7.83 1.26 20.78
N GLY A 350 -7.92 -0.06 20.86
CA GLY A 350 -6.74 -0.93 20.93
C GLY A 350 -6.82 -2.03 21.99
N SER A 351 -7.39 -1.72 23.17
CA SER A 351 -7.79 -2.69 24.18
C SER A 351 -8.63 -2.05 25.29
N THR A 352 -9.79 -2.63 25.58
CA THR A 352 -10.30 -2.75 26.95
C THR A 352 -10.49 -4.24 27.20
N ALA A 353 -9.40 -4.91 27.60
CA ALA A 353 -9.33 -6.35 27.87
C ALA A 353 -10.22 -7.17 26.91
N ALA A 354 -9.98 -7.04 25.60
CA ALA A 354 -10.87 -7.57 24.58
C ALA A 354 -11.12 -9.06 24.86
N ALA A 355 -12.39 -9.42 25.05
CA ALA A 355 -12.81 -10.78 25.34
C ALA A 355 -12.14 -11.73 24.35
N THR A 356 -11.48 -12.79 24.86
CA THR A 356 -10.70 -13.71 24.03
C THR A 356 -11.58 -14.18 22.87
N PRO A 357 -11.22 -13.86 21.62
CA PRO A 357 -12.15 -14.04 20.52
C PRO A 357 -12.45 -15.53 20.33
N THR A 358 -13.74 -15.86 20.34
CA THR A 358 -14.25 -17.22 20.20
C THR A 358 -14.75 -17.48 18.78
N THR A 359 -15.03 -18.75 18.47
CA THR A 359 -15.76 -19.15 17.28
C THR A 359 -16.97 -20.00 17.66
N THR A 360 -18.04 -19.81 16.90
CA THR A 360 -19.28 -20.60 17.01
C THR A 360 -19.23 -21.88 16.17
N SER A 361 -18.14 -22.10 15.42
CA SER A 361 -17.92 -23.33 14.67
C SER A 361 -17.09 -24.32 15.49
N PRO A 362 -17.55 -25.58 15.66
CA PRO A 362 -16.74 -26.63 16.28
C PRO A 362 -15.61 -27.15 15.35
N TYR A 363 -15.53 -26.65 14.12
CA TYR A 363 -14.51 -27.06 13.14
C TYR A 363 -13.42 -26.00 13.00
N ASP A 364 -12.17 -26.39 13.26
CA ASP A 364 -11.01 -25.50 13.13
C ASP A 364 -10.36 -25.59 11.74
N VAL A 365 -10.36 -24.45 11.04
CA VAL A 365 -9.77 -24.26 9.70
C VAL A 365 -8.27 -23.94 9.72
N VAL A 366 -7.66 -23.66 10.88
CA VAL A 366 -6.28 -23.15 10.94
C VAL A 366 -5.27 -24.21 10.51
N GLY A 367 -4.61 -23.93 9.37
CA GLY A 367 -3.63 -24.81 8.72
C GLY A 367 -4.22 -25.91 7.86
N LYS A 368 -5.56 -25.97 7.67
CA LYS A 368 -6.23 -26.97 6.83
C LYS A 368 -6.06 -26.63 5.34
N THR A 369 -5.46 -27.53 4.57
CA THR A 369 -5.37 -27.39 3.10
C THR A 369 -6.76 -27.50 2.47
N LEU A 370 -6.97 -26.91 1.30
CA LEU A 370 -8.25 -26.99 0.57
C LEU A 370 -8.63 -28.44 0.28
N THR A 371 -7.66 -29.26 -0.10
CA THR A 371 -7.77 -30.71 -0.28
C THR A 371 -8.22 -31.46 0.99
N GLN A 372 -7.74 -31.06 2.17
CA GLN A 372 -8.22 -31.59 3.45
C GLN A 372 -9.67 -31.17 3.75
N LEU A 373 -10.06 -29.92 3.45
CA LEU A 373 -11.45 -29.47 3.61
C LEU A 373 -12.41 -30.26 2.71
N VAL A 374 -12.02 -30.53 1.47
CA VAL A 374 -12.79 -31.37 0.53
C VAL A 374 -12.96 -32.79 1.10
N ALA A 375 -11.91 -33.39 1.65
CA ALA A 375 -11.98 -34.71 2.28
C ALA A 375 -12.84 -34.71 3.56
N ASP A 376 -12.73 -33.68 4.39
CA ASP A 376 -13.51 -33.52 5.64
C ASP A 376 -15.01 -33.31 5.34
N LEU A 377 -15.36 -32.58 4.27
CA LEU A 377 -16.75 -32.47 3.78
C LEU A 377 -17.29 -33.79 3.21
N ARG A 378 -16.49 -34.49 2.39
CA ARG A 378 -16.90 -35.77 1.76
C ARG A 378 -17.10 -36.90 2.77
N SER A 379 -16.33 -36.89 3.87
CA SER A 379 -16.45 -37.86 4.96
C SER A 379 -17.51 -37.50 6.01
N GLY A 380 -18.19 -36.35 5.89
CA GLY A 380 -19.18 -35.87 6.86
C GLY A 380 -18.57 -35.42 8.20
N ARG A 381 -17.25 -35.19 8.26
CA ARG A 381 -16.55 -34.69 9.46
C ARG A 381 -16.91 -33.24 9.79
N THR A 382 -17.31 -32.47 8.78
CA THR A 382 -17.71 -31.06 8.87
C THR A 382 -18.75 -30.73 7.81
N THR A 383 -19.41 -29.58 7.96
CA THR A 383 -20.32 -29.01 6.96
C THR A 383 -19.74 -27.75 6.34
N SER A 384 -20.27 -27.37 5.17
CA SER A 384 -19.89 -26.14 4.47
C SER A 384 -20.22 -24.92 5.32
N GLN A 385 -21.34 -24.95 6.07
CA GLN A 385 -21.70 -23.92 7.05
C GLN A 385 -20.68 -23.81 8.20
N GLN A 386 -20.16 -24.94 8.71
CA GLN A 386 -19.13 -24.93 9.77
C GLN A 386 -17.80 -24.35 9.27
N ILE A 387 -17.35 -24.73 8.07
CA ILE A 387 -16.15 -24.15 7.45
C ILE A 387 -16.33 -22.64 7.23
N MET A 388 -17.46 -22.23 6.63
CA MET A 388 -17.75 -20.82 6.37
C MET A 388 -17.79 -19.99 7.67
N ARG A 389 -18.47 -20.49 8.71
CA ARG A 389 -18.55 -19.80 10.00
C ARG A 389 -17.18 -19.65 10.67
N ALA A 390 -16.34 -20.68 10.63
CA ALA A 390 -14.99 -20.63 11.16
C ALA A 390 -14.14 -19.56 10.47
N TYR A 391 -14.22 -19.45 9.13
CA TYR A 391 -13.54 -18.38 8.39
C TYR A 391 -14.08 -16.99 8.72
N LEU A 392 -15.40 -16.81 8.77
CA LEU A 392 -16.03 -15.52 9.09
C LEU A 392 -15.73 -15.05 10.53
N ASP A 393 -15.68 -15.96 11.50
CA ASP A 393 -15.28 -15.62 12.88
C ASP A 393 -13.82 -15.13 12.93
N ARG A 394 -12.91 -15.78 12.18
CA ARG A 394 -11.51 -15.36 12.10
C ARG A 394 -11.31 -14.00 11.43
N ILE A 395 -12.07 -13.71 10.36
CA ILE A 395 -12.03 -12.39 9.71
C ILE A 395 -12.50 -11.31 10.70
N ALA A 396 -13.61 -11.54 11.40
CA ALA A 396 -14.12 -10.59 12.38
C ALA A 396 -13.15 -10.35 13.55
N ALA A 397 -12.47 -11.40 14.03
CA ALA A 397 -11.51 -11.31 15.14
C ALA A 397 -10.19 -10.62 14.76
N TYR A 398 -9.72 -10.75 13.51
CA TYR A 398 -8.31 -10.46 13.17
C TYR A 398 -8.08 -9.51 11.99
N ASP A 399 -9.08 -9.25 11.13
CA ASP A 399 -8.87 -8.49 9.88
C ASP A 399 -9.20 -6.99 10.00
N ARG A 400 -9.69 -6.51 11.15
CA ARG A 400 -10.21 -5.15 11.35
C ARG A 400 -9.58 -4.43 12.56
N GLY A 401 -9.74 -3.10 12.59
CA GLY A 401 -9.23 -2.22 13.65
C GLY A 401 -7.71 -2.01 13.61
N PRO A 402 -7.13 -1.33 14.62
CA PRO A 402 -5.69 -1.03 14.64
C PRO A 402 -4.79 -2.26 14.57
N GLY A 403 -5.14 -3.36 15.25
CA GLY A 403 -4.44 -4.65 15.13
C GLY A 403 -4.84 -5.49 13.90
N GLY A 404 -5.66 -4.94 13.00
CA GLY A 404 -6.22 -5.63 11.84
C GLY A 404 -5.21 -5.86 10.73
N LEU A 405 -5.40 -6.97 9.99
CA LEU A 405 -4.62 -7.29 8.79
C LEU A 405 -5.15 -6.63 7.50
N ASN A 406 -6.43 -6.24 7.50
CA ASN A 406 -7.07 -5.49 6.42
C ASN A 406 -7.02 -6.17 5.04
N SER A 407 -7.03 -7.50 5.04
CA SER A 407 -6.81 -8.38 3.87
C SER A 407 -8.08 -8.71 3.08
N VAL A 408 -9.26 -8.57 3.67
CA VAL A 408 -10.57 -8.82 3.03
C VAL A 408 -11.29 -7.49 2.82
N ILE A 409 -11.53 -7.08 1.58
CA ILE A 409 -12.22 -5.82 1.27
C ILE A 409 -13.74 -5.98 1.33
N THR A 410 -14.26 -7.09 0.76
CA THR A 410 -15.70 -7.42 0.74
C THR A 410 -15.91 -8.85 1.22
N VAL A 411 -16.97 -9.09 2.00
CA VAL A 411 -17.52 -10.43 2.26
C VAL A 411 -18.84 -10.56 1.52
N ALA A 412 -19.10 -11.72 0.92
CA ALA A 412 -20.36 -11.99 0.23
C ALA A 412 -21.52 -11.96 1.24
N PRO A 413 -22.57 -11.13 1.04
CA PRO A 413 -23.63 -10.92 2.02
C PRO A 413 -24.47 -12.18 2.29
N ASP A 414 -24.43 -13.14 1.38
CA ASP A 414 -25.15 -14.41 1.40
C ASP A 414 -24.23 -15.62 1.60
N ALA A 415 -22.95 -15.44 1.98
CA ALA A 415 -21.96 -16.51 2.10
C ALA A 415 -22.46 -17.74 2.93
N MET A 416 -23.12 -17.49 4.06
CA MET A 416 -23.73 -18.55 4.89
C MET A 416 -24.94 -19.22 4.23
N ALA A 417 -25.70 -18.50 3.40
CA ALA A 417 -26.81 -19.07 2.64
C ALA A 417 -26.31 -19.96 1.50
N GLN A 418 -25.25 -19.55 0.79
CA GLN A 418 -24.55 -20.39 -0.19
C GLN A 418 -23.98 -21.66 0.46
N ALA A 419 -23.39 -21.54 1.65
CA ALA A 419 -22.90 -22.69 2.42
C ALA A 419 -24.02 -23.67 2.80
N LYS A 420 -25.17 -23.16 3.27
CA LYS A 420 -26.35 -23.98 3.57
C LYS A 420 -26.91 -24.68 2.32
N ALA A 421 -26.92 -24.00 1.17
CA ALA A 421 -27.35 -24.59 -0.09
C ALA A 421 -26.40 -25.70 -0.56
N ALA A 422 -25.08 -25.53 -0.40
CA ALA A 422 -24.09 -26.56 -0.72
C ALA A 422 -24.23 -27.81 0.16
N ASP A 423 -24.53 -27.65 1.46
CA ASP A 423 -24.81 -28.78 2.36
C ASP A 423 -26.08 -29.54 1.95
N ALA A 424 -27.15 -28.82 1.59
CA ALA A 424 -28.38 -29.43 1.10
C ALA A 424 -28.18 -30.16 -0.25
N ALA A 425 -27.41 -29.58 -1.16
CA ALA A 425 -27.06 -30.21 -2.43
C ALA A 425 -26.24 -31.50 -2.21
N ARG A 426 -25.27 -31.49 -1.29
CA ARG A 426 -24.50 -32.69 -0.93
C ARG A 426 -25.39 -33.79 -0.35
N ALA A 427 -26.32 -33.44 0.54
CA ALA A 427 -27.30 -34.38 1.09
C ALA A 427 -28.23 -34.96 0.00
N ALA A 428 -28.47 -34.21 -1.08
CA ALA A 428 -29.20 -34.67 -2.27
C ALA A 428 -28.33 -35.45 -3.29
N GLY A 429 -27.05 -35.72 -2.98
CA GLY A 429 -26.16 -36.52 -3.83
C GLY A 429 -25.26 -35.73 -4.79
N ASP A 430 -25.15 -34.40 -4.66
CA ASP A 430 -24.24 -33.59 -5.48
C ASP A 430 -22.77 -33.89 -5.12
N THR A 431 -22.02 -34.38 -6.11
CA THR A 431 -20.61 -34.81 -6.01
C THR A 431 -19.62 -33.83 -6.65
N ARG A 432 -20.05 -32.61 -7.02
CA ARG A 432 -19.17 -31.60 -7.63
C ARG A 432 -17.89 -31.37 -6.80
N PRO A 433 -16.72 -31.25 -7.46
CA PRO A 433 -15.43 -31.48 -6.82
C PRO A 433 -15.12 -30.52 -5.67
N LEU A 434 -15.60 -29.27 -5.77
CA LEU A 434 -15.38 -28.18 -4.82
C LEU A 434 -16.67 -27.70 -4.15
N LEU A 435 -17.75 -28.50 -4.19
CA LEU A 435 -19.03 -28.15 -3.58
C LEU A 435 -18.83 -27.65 -2.14
N GLY A 436 -19.28 -26.42 -1.86
CA GLY A 436 -19.27 -25.85 -0.51
C GLY A 436 -17.92 -25.31 -0.01
N ILE A 437 -16.85 -25.36 -0.81
CA ILE A 437 -15.52 -24.84 -0.43
C ILE A 437 -15.48 -23.30 -0.56
N PRO A 438 -15.17 -22.55 0.52
CA PRO A 438 -15.04 -21.10 0.47
C PRO A 438 -13.69 -20.64 -0.12
N VAL A 439 -13.73 -19.83 -1.18
CA VAL A 439 -12.56 -19.19 -1.82
C VAL A 439 -12.79 -17.68 -2.02
N MET A 440 -11.72 -16.88 -2.09
CA MET A 440 -11.81 -15.43 -2.35
C MET A 440 -11.17 -15.02 -3.69
N ALA A 441 -11.76 -14.02 -4.35
CA ALA A 441 -11.19 -13.41 -5.54
C ALA A 441 -10.51 -12.08 -5.21
N LYS A 442 -9.30 -11.80 -5.73
CA LYS A 442 -8.71 -10.46 -5.65
C LYS A 442 -9.66 -9.42 -6.24
N ASP A 443 -9.81 -8.24 -5.64
CA ASP A 443 -10.81 -7.22 -6.03
C ASP A 443 -10.56 -6.48 -7.37
N ILE A 444 -9.91 -7.15 -8.33
CA ILE A 444 -9.91 -6.80 -9.76
C ILE A 444 -10.57 -7.89 -10.61
N ILE A 445 -10.91 -9.04 -10.03
CA ILE A 445 -11.55 -10.17 -10.73
C ILE A 445 -13.06 -10.02 -10.56
N ASP A 446 -13.77 -10.14 -11.68
CA ASP A 446 -15.19 -9.82 -11.76
C ASP A 446 -16.09 -10.89 -11.14
N THR A 447 -17.11 -10.41 -10.43
CA THR A 447 -18.09 -11.21 -9.68
C THR A 447 -19.46 -10.54 -9.82
N LEU A 448 -20.49 -11.25 -10.28
CA LEU A 448 -21.79 -10.63 -10.57
C LEU A 448 -22.59 -10.23 -9.31
N ASP A 449 -22.27 -10.82 -8.16
CA ASP A 449 -22.97 -10.66 -6.88
C ASP A 449 -22.30 -9.65 -5.92
N MET A 450 -21.03 -9.35 -6.13
CA MET A 450 -20.21 -8.45 -5.30
C MET A 450 -19.54 -7.34 -6.12
N PRO A 451 -19.15 -6.21 -5.50
CA PRO A 451 -18.37 -5.19 -6.19
C PRO A 451 -17.03 -5.71 -6.75
N THR A 452 -16.55 -5.09 -7.82
CA THR A 452 -15.14 -5.12 -8.23
C THR A 452 -14.66 -3.68 -8.27
N THR A 453 -13.89 -3.25 -7.26
CA THR A 453 -13.52 -1.83 -7.13
C THR A 453 -12.10 -1.53 -7.64
N GLY A 454 -11.30 -2.57 -7.86
CA GLY A 454 -9.86 -2.43 -8.06
C GLY A 454 -9.14 -1.95 -6.80
N GLY A 455 -9.74 -2.09 -5.62
CA GLY A 455 -9.31 -1.38 -4.40
C GLY A 455 -9.47 0.14 -4.50
N SER A 456 -10.18 0.62 -5.53
CA SER A 456 -10.25 2.04 -5.87
C SER A 456 -11.66 2.59 -5.73
N ARG A 457 -11.71 3.78 -5.15
CA ARG A 457 -12.93 4.57 -5.00
C ARG A 457 -13.51 5.07 -6.32
N VAL A 458 -12.74 4.93 -7.40
CA VAL A 458 -13.18 5.17 -8.78
C VAL A 458 -14.36 4.27 -9.15
N PHE A 459 -14.35 3.03 -8.66
CA PHE A 459 -15.38 2.01 -8.89
C PHE A 459 -16.15 1.66 -7.61
N ASP A 460 -16.28 2.62 -6.68
CA ASP A 460 -17.00 2.39 -5.42
C ASP A 460 -18.46 1.99 -5.68
N GLY A 461 -18.83 0.81 -5.19
CA GLY A 461 -20.14 0.19 -5.44
C GLY A 461 -20.39 -0.35 -6.86
N TYR A 462 -19.42 -0.26 -7.80
CA TYR A 462 -19.57 -0.87 -9.13
C TYR A 462 -19.63 -2.39 -9.01
N ARG A 463 -20.65 -3.00 -9.61
CA ARG A 463 -20.83 -4.45 -9.71
C ARG A 463 -20.86 -4.85 -11.19
N PRO A 464 -19.98 -5.75 -11.64
CA PRO A 464 -20.06 -6.34 -12.97
C PRO A 464 -21.39 -7.07 -13.20
N LYS A 465 -21.78 -7.24 -14.47
CA LYS A 465 -22.96 -8.03 -14.86
C LYS A 465 -22.72 -9.53 -15.03
N SER A 466 -21.46 -9.94 -15.03
CA SER A 466 -21.02 -11.31 -15.22
C SER A 466 -19.87 -11.62 -14.28
N ASP A 467 -19.76 -12.89 -13.88
CA ASP A 467 -18.54 -13.39 -13.26
C ASP A 467 -17.39 -13.41 -14.28
N ALA A 468 -16.15 -13.30 -13.79
CA ALA A 468 -14.97 -13.63 -14.56
C ALA A 468 -14.99 -15.09 -15.02
N PHE A 469 -14.28 -15.41 -16.10
CA PHE A 469 -14.29 -16.75 -16.70
C PHE A 469 -13.93 -17.86 -15.68
N GLN A 470 -12.88 -17.65 -14.89
CA GLN A 470 -12.48 -18.61 -13.85
C GLN A 470 -13.48 -18.68 -12.68
N VAL A 471 -14.16 -17.57 -12.36
CA VAL A 471 -15.14 -17.52 -11.27
C VAL A 471 -16.39 -18.34 -11.63
N ASP A 472 -16.89 -18.21 -12.84
CA ASP A 472 -17.99 -19.03 -13.37
C ASP A 472 -17.65 -20.54 -13.35
N LEU A 473 -16.43 -20.92 -13.78
CA LEU A 473 -15.95 -22.30 -13.69
C LEU A 473 -15.93 -22.82 -12.24
N MET A 474 -15.50 -22.00 -11.28
CA MET A 474 -15.47 -22.39 -9.87
C MET A 474 -16.87 -22.53 -9.25
N ARG A 475 -17.82 -21.65 -9.59
CA ARG A 475 -19.24 -21.82 -9.19
C ARG A 475 -19.85 -23.07 -9.81
N LYS A 476 -19.53 -23.36 -11.08
CA LYS A 476 -19.93 -24.62 -11.75
C LYS A 476 -19.34 -25.84 -11.04
N ALA A 477 -18.10 -25.76 -10.55
CA ALA A 477 -17.48 -26.77 -9.69
C ALA A 477 -18.01 -26.82 -8.23
N GLY A 478 -18.94 -25.93 -7.87
CA GLY A 478 -19.64 -25.90 -6.59
C GLY A 478 -18.98 -25.06 -5.49
N ALA A 479 -17.87 -24.38 -5.79
CA ALA A 479 -17.19 -23.52 -4.83
C ALA A 479 -18.01 -22.26 -4.50
N ILE A 480 -17.78 -21.72 -3.31
CA ILE A 480 -18.42 -20.51 -2.80
C ILE A 480 -17.43 -19.35 -2.88
N ILE A 481 -17.77 -18.33 -3.64
CA ILE A 481 -16.97 -17.09 -3.74
C ILE A 481 -17.30 -16.25 -2.50
N MET A 482 -16.62 -16.50 -1.39
CA MET A 482 -17.03 -16.00 -0.06
C MET A 482 -16.79 -14.49 0.14
N GLY A 483 -16.03 -13.86 -0.75
CA GLY A 483 -15.63 -12.46 -0.63
C GLY A 483 -14.60 -12.03 -1.67
N LYS A 484 -14.24 -10.76 -1.60
CA LYS A 484 -13.17 -10.15 -2.38
C LYS A 484 -11.98 -9.84 -1.47
N ALA A 485 -10.78 -10.23 -1.90
CA ALA A 485 -9.54 -9.97 -1.20
C ALA A 485 -8.93 -8.61 -1.61
N ASN A 486 -8.35 -7.93 -0.63
CA ASN A 486 -7.79 -6.59 -0.75
C ASN A 486 -6.44 -6.60 -1.51
N LEU A 487 -5.96 -5.44 -1.99
CA LEU A 487 -4.85 -5.36 -2.95
C LEU A 487 -4.17 -3.98 -2.99
N ALA A 488 -3.03 -3.86 -3.67
CA ALA A 488 -2.62 -2.56 -4.21
C ALA A 488 -3.62 -2.09 -5.28
N GLU A 489 -4.02 -0.81 -5.26
CA GLU A 489 -5.03 -0.26 -6.18
C GLU A 489 -4.72 -0.62 -7.65
N PHE A 490 -5.68 -1.14 -8.41
CA PHE A 490 -5.50 -1.54 -9.82
C PHE A 490 -4.24 -2.40 -10.10
N ALA A 491 -3.80 -3.20 -9.12
CA ALA A 491 -2.57 -3.98 -9.18
C ALA A 491 -1.27 -3.19 -9.43
N ASN A 492 -1.23 -1.89 -9.16
CA ASN A 492 -0.15 -1.00 -9.63
C ASN A 492 1.14 -0.99 -8.78
N ASP A 493 1.13 -1.61 -7.60
CA ASP A 493 2.27 -1.66 -6.66
C ASP A 493 2.64 -3.11 -6.36
N GLY A 494 3.89 -3.48 -6.60
CA GLY A 494 4.46 -4.80 -6.32
C GLY A 494 5.14 -4.90 -4.96
N HIS A 495 5.33 -3.78 -4.25
CA HIS A 495 6.14 -3.69 -3.04
C HIS A 495 5.29 -3.62 -1.77
N ALA A 496 4.12 -3.01 -1.86
CA ALA A 496 3.12 -2.96 -0.79
C ALA A 496 1.71 -3.11 -1.36
N SER A 497 0.70 -3.23 -0.49
CA SER A 497 -0.72 -3.27 -0.89
C SER A 497 -1.56 -2.13 -0.29
N PRO A 498 -1.26 -0.83 -0.58
CA PRO A 498 -2.09 0.30 -0.19
C PRO A 498 -3.14 0.63 -1.26
N ASN A 499 -4.34 1.04 -0.83
CA ASN A 499 -5.41 1.47 -1.74
C ASN A 499 -6.47 2.37 -1.06
N GLY A 500 -7.57 2.64 -1.79
CA GLY A 500 -8.64 3.53 -1.37
C GLY A 500 -9.54 3.05 -0.23
N TYR A 501 -9.45 1.78 0.18
CA TYR A 501 -10.16 1.15 1.31
C TYR A 501 -9.23 0.82 2.48
N GLY A 502 -7.91 0.93 2.27
CA GLY A 502 -6.87 0.89 3.29
C GLY A 502 -5.71 -0.03 2.92
N ALA A 503 -4.56 0.11 3.59
CA ALA A 503 -3.41 -0.77 3.40
C ALA A 503 -3.60 -2.15 4.03
N VAL A 504 -3.20 -3.20 3.31
CA VAL A 504 -3.05 -4.56 3.86
C VAL A 504 -1.77 -4.65 4.69
N TRP A 505 -1.75 -5.50 5.72
CA TRP A 505 -0.58 -5.73 6.60
C TRP A 505 -0.13 -7.20 6.55
N ASN A 506 1.18 -7.44 6.73
CA ASN A 506 1.77 -8.78 6.66
C ASN A 506 1.22 -9.72 7.76
N ALA A 507 1.03 -11.00 7.41
CA ALA A 507 0.46 -12.01 8.29
C ALA A 507 1.40 -12.42 9.45
N PHE A 508 2.72 -12.35 9.29
CA PHE A 508 3.71 -12.80 10.28
C PHE A 508 4.25 -11.68 11.17
N ASP A 509 4.36 -10.46 10.63
CA ASP A 509 4.73 -9.24 11.36
C ASP A 509 3.90 -8.06 10.82
N PRO A 510 2.81 -7.66 11.49
CA PRO A 510 1.98 -6.53 11.08
C PRO A 510 2.65 -5.15 11.17
N SER A 511 3.98 -5.07 11.31
CA SER A 511 4.79 -3.87 11.04
C SER A 511 5.30 -3.82 9.59
N ARG A 512 5.33 -4.97 8.89
CA ARG A 512 5.96 -5.16 7.58
C ARG A 512 4.97 -5.16 6.44
N SER A 513 5.50 -4.95 5.24
CA SER A 513 4.73 -5.06 4.00
C SER A 513 4.23 -6.50 3.75
N PRO A 514 2.98 -6.70 3.32
CA PRO A 514 2.49 -7.98 2.81
C PRO A 514 2.99 -8.28 1.38
N ILE A 515 3.81 -7.38 0.80
CA ILE A 515 4.17 -7.30 -0.61
C ILE A 515 2.92 -7.01 -1.48
N GLY A 516 3.14 -6.63 -2.74
CA GLY A 516 2.08 -6.24 -3.66
C GLY A 516 2.06 -7.11 -4.92
N SER A 517 1.00 -7.06 -5.73
CA SER A 517 -0.27 -6.40 -5.48
C SER A 517 -1.35 -7.32 -4.92
N SER A 518 -1.15 -8.64 -4.88
CA SER A 518 -2.12 -9.61 -4.33
C SER A 518 -1.96 -9.82 -2.81
N GLY A 519 -1.52 -8.80 -2.07
CA GLY A 519 -1.23 -8.89 -0.64
C GLY A 519 -2.40 -9.38 0.20
N GLY A 520 -3.63 -8.88 -0.05
CA GLY A 520 -4.81 -9.34 0.67
C GLY A 520 -5.16 -10.80 0.39
N SER A 521 -5.01 -11.26 -0.87
CA SER A 521 -5.23 -12.68 -1.22
C SER A 521 -4.27 -13.59 -0.45
N ALA A 522 -2.98 -13.24 -0.38
CA ALA A 522 -1.98 -14.03 0.34
C ALA A 522 -2.19 -13.98 1.86
N VAL A 523 -2.41 -12.78 2.43
CA VAL A 523 -2.63 -12.62 3.88
C VAL A 523 -3.91 -13.31 4.35
N ALA A 524 -4.99 -13.30 3.54
CA ALA A 524 -6.23 -14.01 3.85
C ALA A 524 -6.04 -15.53 3.88
N VAL A 525 -5.29 -16.10 2.93
CA VAL A 525 -5.01 -17.55 2.90
C VAL A 525 -4.08 -17.94 4.07
N ALA A 526 -2.98 -17.20 4.30
CA ALA A 526 -2.04 -17.49 5.38
C ALA A 526 -2.69 -17.40 6.77
N SER A 527 -3.54 -16.39 6.98
CA SER A 527 -4.28 -16.17 8.24
C SER A 527 -5.47 -17.12 8.41
N SER A 528 -5.71 -18.04 7.47
CA SER A 528 -6.88 -18.93 7.45
C SER A 528 -8.19 -18.14 7.56
N PHE A 529 -8.39 -17.19 6.64
CA PHE A 529 -9.65 -16.46 6.38
C PHE A 529 -10.39 -17.01 5.16
N THR A 530 -9.74 -17.83 4.34
CA THR A 530 -10.31 -18.54 3.20
C THR A 530 -9.47 -19.79 2.89
N ALA A 531 -9.98 -20.75 2.11
CA ALA A 531 -9.25 -21.99 1.81
C ALA A 531 -8.12 -21.77 0.79
N ALA A 532 -8.41 -20.96 -0.24
CA ALA A 532 -7.51 -20.52 -1.29
C ALA A 532 -8.05 -19.18 -1.86
N ALA A 533 -7.19 -18.44 -2.55
CA ALA A 533 -7.60 -17.19 -3.19
C ALA A 533 -6.97 -17.02 -4.57
N TRP A 534 -7.69 -16.39 -5.50
CA TRP A 534 -7.05 -15.89 -6.71
C TRP A 534 -6.16 -14.69 -6.39
N GLY A 535 -5.03 -14.62 -7.08
CA GLY A 535 -4.24 -13.40 -7.25
C GLY A 535 -4.00 -13.12 -8.74
N THR A 536 -3.23 -12.09 -9.03
CA THR A 536 -2.79 -11.80 -10.41
C THR A 536 -1.32 -11.41 -10.44
N GLN A 537 -0.64 -11.67 -11.56
CA GLN A 537 0.76 -11.29 -11.78
C GLN A 537 0.99 -10.70 -13.16
N THR A 538 1.43 -9.44 -13.17
CA THR A 538 2.03 -8.78 -14.34
C THR A 538 3.57 -8.80 -14.26
N GLY A 539 4.12 -8.65 -13.05
CA GLY A 539 5.55 -8.71 -12.74
C GLY A 539 5.84 -9.70 -11.62
N ASP A 540 5.40 -9.36 -10.41
CA ASP A 540 5.68 -10.06 -9.14
C ASP A 540 4.44 -10.48 -8.33
N SER A 541 3.28 -10.01 -8.75
CA SER A 541 2.14 -9.88 -7.85
C SER A 541 1.44 -11.19 -7.44
N LEU A 542 1.90 -12.37 -7.91
CA LEU A 542 1.59 -13.66 -7.28
C LEU A 542 2.76 -14.11 -6.40
N TRP A 543 3.99 -14.14 -6.93
CA TRP A 543 5.12 -14.71 -6.22
C TRP A 543 5.48 -13.94 -4.95
N GLY A 544 5.52 -12.61 -5.00
CA GLY A 544 5.95 -11.76 -3.89
C GLY A 544 5.04 -11.89 -2.67
N PRO A 545 3.73 -11.67 -2.81
CA PRO A 545 2.77 -11.91 -1.73
C PRO A 545 2.79 -13.37 -1.23
N SER A 546 3.02 -14.35 -2.10
CA SER A 546 3.07 -15.77 -1.70
C SER A 546 4.31 -16.10 -0.87
N GLY A 547 5.48 -15.59 -1.26
CA GLY A 547 6.74 -15.75 -0.51
C GLY A 547 6.63 -15.14 0.88
N ALA A 548 6.27 -13.85 0.95
CA ALA A 548 6.02 -13.10 2.18
C ALA A 548 4.96 -13.70 3.12
N ALA A 549 4.10 -14.60 2.62
CA ALA A 549 3.02 -15.25 3.36
C ALA A 549 3.24 -16.75 3.61
N SER A 550 4.39 -17.33 3.21
CA SER A 550 4.67 -18.77 3.32
C SER A 550 3.65 -19.66 2.56
N LEU A 551 3.26 -19.27 1.36
CA LEU A 551 2.23 -19.93 0.55
C LEU A 551 2.76 -20.46 -0.78
N TYR A 552 1.91 -21.27 -1.43
CA TYR A 552 2.19 -21.85 -2.73
C TYR A 552 1.39 -21.09 -3.79
N SER A 553 1.99 -20.82 -4.95
CA SER A 553 1.27 -20.31 -6.11
C SER A 553 1.90 -20.78 -7.41
N LEU A 554 1.10 -20.80 -8.47
CA LEU A 554 1.58 -21.00 -9.84
C LEU A 554 1.26 -19.75 -10.64
N ARG A 555 2.30 -19.15 -11.23
CA ARG A 555 2.15 -18.46 -12.50
C ARG A 555 2.40 -19.50 -13.58
N GLY A 556 1.39 -19.83 -14.38
CA GLY A 556 1.55 -20.77 -15.48
C GLY A 556 2.08 -20.11 -16.76
N THR A 557 2.28 -20.94 -17.78
CA THR A 557 2.52 -20.49 -19.15
C THR A 557 1.37 -19.60 -19.61
N ASP A 558 1.68 -18.57 -20.39
CA ASP A 558 0.66 -17.68 -20.96
C ASP A 558 -0.42 -18.49 -21.71
N GLY A 559 -1.68 -18.08 -21.54
CA GLY A 559 -2.85 -18.83 -22.03
C GLY A 559 -3.34 -19.95 -21.10
N MET A 560 -2.50 -20.58 -20.28
CA MET A 560 -2.87 -21.78 -19.49
C MET A 560 -4.12 -21.57 -18.62
N GLN A 561 -4.25 -20.39 -18.02
CA GLN A 561 -5.46 -19.90 -17.35
C GLN A 561 -5.89 -18.58 -18.00
N SER A 562 -7.19 -18.40 -18.24
CA SER A 562 -7.71 -17.16 -18.86
C SER A 562 -7.76 -15.98 -17.87
N SER A 563 -7.49 -14.79 -18.39
CA SER A 563 -7.61 -13.50 -17.70
C SER A 563 -8.99 -12.84 -17.82
N GLY A 564 -9.90 -13.38 -18.64
CA GLY A 564 -11.19 -12.78 -19.00
C GLY A 564 -12.08 -12.44 -17.80
N GLY A 565 -12.54 -11.17 -17.74
CA GLY A 565 -13.26 -10.61 -16.59
C GLY A 565 -12.33 -10.20 -15.44
N THR A 566 -11.19 -9.61 -15.76
CA THR A 566 -10.26 -9.05 -14.76
C THR A 566 -9.86 -7.64 -15.19
N MET A 567 -9.87 -6.68 -14.26
CA MET A 567 -9.34 -5.33 -14.52
C MET A 567 -7.83 -5.41 -14.86
N PRO A 568 -7.38 -4.78 -15.96
CA PRO A 568 -6.05 -4.98 -16.51
C PRO A 568 -5.01 -4.01 -15.95
N LEU A 569 -3.75 -4.43 -16.01
CA LEU A 569 -2.57 -3.56 -15.92
C LEU A 569 -1.85 -3.50 -17.27
N THR A 570 -1.67 -4.63 -17.95
CA THR A 570 -1.07 -4.75 -19.28
C THR A 570 -1.64 -5.92 -20.09
N LEU A 571 -2.17 -5.64 -21.29
CA LEU A 571 -2.60 -6.68 -22.23
C LEU A 571 -1.46 -7.68 -22.53
N ILE A 572 -1.81 -8.96 -22.74
CA ILE A 572 -0.92 -10.10 -23.10
C ILE A 572 0.06 -10.53 -22.00
N GLN A 573 0.39 -9.69 -21.01
CA GLN A 573 1.34 -10.03 -19.95
C GLN A 573 0.69 -10.35 -18.60
N ASP A 574 -0.54 -9.92 -18.36
CA ASP A 574 -1.26 -10.17 -17.10
C ASP A 574 -1.71 -11.63 -16.97
N TYR A 575 -1.38 -12.26 -15.83
CA TYR A 575 -1.78 -13.64 -15.51
C TYR A 575 -2.72 -13.68 -14.30
N VAL A 576 -3.76 -14.52 -14.34
CA VAL A 576 -4.69 -14.76 -13.21
C VAL A 576 -4.47 -16.18 -12.69
N GLY A 577 -3.95 -16.29 -11.47
CA GLY A 577 -3.48 -17.55 -10.89
C GLY A 577 -3.92 -17.74 -9.43
N TRP A 578 -3.66 -18.93 -8.90
CA TRP A 578 -4.08 -19.32 -7.55
C TRP A 578 -2.97 -19.15 -6.51
N ILE A 579 -3.38 -18.71 -5.32
CA ILE A 579 -2.59 -18.76 -4.08
C ILE A 579 -3.27 -19.79 -3.16
N GLY A 580 -2.52 -20.83 -2.80
CA GLY A 580 -3.00 -22.01 -2.08
C GLY A 580 -2.11 -22.42 -0.91
N GLN A 581 -2.55 -23.44 -0.18
CA GLN A 581 -1.94 -23.89 1.07
C GLN A 581 -1.04 -25.14 0.92
N SER A 582 -1.03 -25.75 -0.27
CA SER A 582 -0.16 -26.84 -0.71
C SER A 582 -0.08 -26.88 -2.25
N ILE A 583 0.80 -27.69 -2.83
CA ILE A 583 0.84 -27.93 -4.28
C ILE A 583 -0.40 -28.73 -4.74
N GLU A 584 -0.89 -29.65 -3.91
CA GLU A 584 -2.11 -30.43 -4.19
C GLU A 584 -3.36 -29.55 -4.28
N ASP A 585 -3.43 -28.47 -3.49
CA ASP A 585 -4.50 -27.49 -3.59
C ASP A 585 -4.46 -26.77 -4.95
N LEU A 586 -3.26 -26.38 -5.41
CA LEU A 586 -3.11 -25.76 -6.73
C LEU A 586 -3.54 -26.70 -7.86
N ALA A 587 -3.19 -27.99 -7.80
CA ALA A 587 -3.58 -28.96 -8.82
C ALA A 587 -5.12 -29.10 -8.91
N LEU A 588 -5.79 -29.29 -7.78
CA LEU A 588 -7.25 -29.40 -7.73
C LEU A 588 -7.97 -28.13 -8.20
N LEU A 589 -7.38 -26.95 -7.98
CA LEU A 589 -7.89 -25.68 -8.49
C LEU A 589 -7.69 -25.55 -10.01
N LEU A 590 -6.52 -25.94 -10.53
CA LEU A 590 -6.19 -25.92 -11.95
C LEU A 590 -7.00 -26.94 -12.77
N ASP A 591 -7.30 -28.11 -12.21
CA ASP A 591 -8.24 -29.09 -12.80
C ASP A 591 -9.61 -28.45 -13.13
N VAL A 592 -10.02 -27.42 -12.37
CA VAL A 592 -11.23 -26.64 -12.63
C VAL A 592 -10.98 -25.45 -13.55
N THR A 593 -9.95 -24.63 -13.30
CA THR A 593 -9.80 -23.31 -13.96
C THR A 593 -8.89 -23.26 -15.18
N ALA A 594 -8.01 -24.25 -15.40
CA ALA A 594 -7.19 -24.32 -16.61
C ALA A 594 -8.01 -24.94 -17.76
N LYS A 595 -8.86 -24.12 -18.38
CA LYS A 595 -9.76 -24.47 -19.48
C LYS A 595 -9.63 -23.49 -20.62
N ASP A 596 -9.95 -23.96 -21.82
CA ASP A 596 -9.95 -23.18 -23.06
C ASP A 596 -10.97 -22.02 -22.97
N ASN A 597 -10.57 -20.83 -23.37
CA ASN A 597 -11.45 -19.67 -23.48
C ASN A 597 -11.20 -18.92 -24.80
N PRO A 598 -11.94 -19.21 -25.88
CA PRO A 598 -11.73 -18.59 -27.20
C PRO A 598 -11.91 -17.07 -27.26
N ALA A 599 -12.37 -16.43 -26.17
CA ALA A 599 -12.42 -14.97 -26.05
C ALA A 599 -11.15 -14.35 -25.44
N ASP A 600 -10.20 -15.17 -24.96
CA ASP A 600 -8.90 -14.73 -24.44
C ASP A 600 -7.86 -14.71 -25.57
N VAL A 601 -7.17 -13.57 -25.74
CA VAL A 601 -6.16 -13.39 -26.81
C VAL A 601 -4.95 -14.32 -26.67
N LEU A 602 -4.80 -15.01 -25.54
CA LEU A 602 -3.73 -15.98 -25.28
C LEU A 602 -4.19 -17.45 -25.37
N ASP A 603 -5.47 -17.75 -25.63
CA ASP A 603 -5.98 -19.13 -25.59
C ASP A 603 -5.27 -20.05 -26.59
N ASP A 604 -5.02 -19.56 -27.80
CA ASP A 604 -4.28 -20.26 -28.86
C ASP A 604 -2.84 -20.62 -28.45
N VAL A 605 -2.24 -19.90 -27.50
CA VAL A 605 -0.88 -20.21 -27.00
C VAL A 605 -0.87 -21.53 -26.24
N ALA A 606 -1.91 -21.82 -25.46
CA ALA A 606 -2.01 -23.03 -24.62
C ALA A 606 -2.94 -24.12 -25.18
N ASN A 607 -3.54 -23.90 -26.36
CA ASN A 607 -4.45 -24.83 -27.01
C ASN A 607 -3.82 -26.23 -27.20
N GLY A 608 -4.49 -27.26 -26.70
CA GLY A 608 -3.99 -28.65 -26.70
C GLY A 608 -2.75 -28.89 -25.83
N LYS A 609 -2.35 -27.95 -24.96
CA LYS A 609 -1.21 -28.09 -24.02
C LYS A 609 -1.63 -28.22 -22.55
N ARG A 610 -2.90 -27.95 -22.23
CA ARG A 610 -3.43 -28.03 -20.86
C ARG A 610 -3.48 -29.50 -20.39
N PRO A 611 -2.91 -29.85 -19.22
CA PRO A 611 -3.07 -31.17 -18.62
C PRO A 611 -4.55 -31.54 -18.39
N THR A 612 -4.89 -32.82 -18.57
CA THR A 612 -6.22 -33.35 -18.23
C THR A 612 -6.38 -33.65 -16.75
N ASP A 613 -5.27 -33.86 -16.04
CA ASP A 613 -5.15 -34.12 -14.60
C ASP A 613 -3.85 -33.44 -14.13
N TRP A 614 -3.99 -32.38 -13.31
CA TRP A 614 -2.87 -31.62 -12.77
C TRP A 614 -2.19 -32.31 -11.58
N SER A 615 -2.79 -33.37 -11.02
CA SER A 615 -2.22 -34.17 -9.94
C SER A 615 -1.27 -35.27 -10.43
N ALA A 616 -1.34 -35.66 -11.71
CA ALA A 616 -0.61 -36.80 -12.29
C ALA A 616 0.93 -36.72 -12.18
N THR A 617 1.49 -35.51 -12.00
CA THR A 617 2.93 -35.25 -11.83
C THR A 617 3.37 -35.14 -10.38
N LEU A 618 2.43 -35.11 -9.41
CA LEU A 618 2.71 -34.88 -7.99
C LEU A 618 3.21 -36.15 -7.30
N LYS A 619 4.45 -36.52 -7.60
CA LYS A 619 5.13 -37.72 -7.12
C LYS A 619 6.27 -37.34 -6.19
N ALA A 620 6.43 -38.08 -5.09
CA ALA A 620 7.45 -37.79 -4.09
C ALA A 620 8.89 -37.94 -4.63
N ASP A 621 9.07 -38.64 -5.75
CA ASP A 621 10.34 -38.84 -6.43
C ASP A 621 10.48 -38.06 -7.76
N ALA A 622 9.61 -37.07 -8.03
CA ALA A 622 9.63 -36.30 -9.27
C ALA A 622 10.95 -35.53 -9.52
N LEU A 623 11.73 -35.25 -8.47
CA LEU A 623 13.07 -34.63 -8.56
C LEU A 623 14.21 -35.63 -8.85
N ARG A 624 13.95 -36.94 -8.84
CA ARG A 624 15.00 -37.96 -8.98
C ARG A 624 15.69 -37.88 -10.35
N GLY A 625 16.99 -37.62 -10.34
CA GLY A 625 17.81 -37.49 -11.54
C GLY A 625 17.67 -36.14 -12.28
N LYS A 626 16.88 -35.20 -11.75
CA LYS A 626 16.66 -33.88 -12.34
C LYS A 626 17.83 -32.93 -12.04
N VAL A 627 18.11 -32.00 -12.95
CA VAL A 627 19.12 -30.96 -12.78
C VAL A 627 18.45 -29.60 -12.60
N ILE A 628 18.62 -29.03 -11.41
CA ILE A 628 18.08 -27.72 -11.02
C ILE A 628 19.19 -26.69 -11.17
N GLY A 629 19.02 -25.79 -12.14
CA GLY A 629 19.94 -24.69 -12.42
C GLY A 629 19.81 -23.56 -11.40
N VAL A 630 20.93 -23.01 -10.94
CA VAL A 630 21.00 -21.80 -10.11
C VAL A 630 21.79 -20.74 -10.89
N PRO A 631 21.18 -19.65 -11.37
CA PRO A 631 21.92 -18.60 -12.07
C PRO A 631 22.97 -17.98 -11.14
N ALA A 632 24.14 -17.65 -11.69
CA ALA A 632 25.33 -17.27 -10.92
C ALA A 632 25.06 -16.20 -9.87
N THR A 633 24.30 -15.15 -10.22
CA THR A 633 23.95 -14.04 -9.31
C THR A 633 22.55 -14.14 -8.69
N ALA A 634 21.86 -15.29 -8.79
CA ALA A 634 20.46 -15.38 -8.36
C ALA A 634 20.24 -15.26 -6.85
N PHE A 635 21.25 -15.63 -6.05
CA PHE A 635 21.20 -15.61 -4.57
C PHE A 635 22.13 -14.55 -3.97
N ASP A 636 22.54 -13.57 -4.78
CA ASP A 636 23.43 -12.49 -4.35
C ASP A 636 22.56 -11.31 -3.92
N ASP A 637 22.49 -11.06 -2.62
CA ASP A 637 21.66 -10.01 -2.04
C ASP A 637 22.25 -8.62 -2.35
N PRO A 638 21.55 -7.75 -3.12
CA PRO A 638 22.05 -6.41 -3.41
C PRO A 638 22.23 -5.55 -2.15
N PHE A 639 21.50 -5.85 -1.06
CA PHE A 639 21.60 -5.16 0.22
C PHE A 639 22.70 -5.70 1.13
N GLN A 640 23.43 -6.74 0.69
CA GLN A 640 24.55 -7.38 1.41
C GLN A 640 24.20 -7.86 2.83
N THR A 641 22.92 -8.05 3.14
CA THR A 641 22.44 -8.51 4.46
C THR A 641 22.67 -10.01 4.66
N THR A 642 22.72 -10.77 3.56
CA THR A 642 23.00 -12.22 3.42
C THR A 642 22.16 -13.21 4.25
N THR A 643 21.40 -12.76 5.25
CA THR A 643 20.71 -13.64 6.21
C THR A 643 19.64 -14.50 5.53
N VAL A 644 18.83 -13.88 4.67
CA VAL A 644 17.79 -14.58 3.89
C VAL A 644 18.43 -15.46 2.79
N SER A 645 19.36 -14.92 2.01
CA SER A 645 20.00 -15.68 0.93
C SER A 645 20.81 -16.89 1.44
N ASN A 646 21.47 -16.79 2.61
CA ASN A 646 22.13 -17.92 3.26
C ASN A 646 21.12 -18.97 3.76
N ALA A 647 20.00 -18.54 4.36
CA ALA A 647 18.93 -19.44 4.78
C ALA A 647 18.34 -20.22 3.60
N LEU A 648 18.23 -19.58 2.43
CA LEU A 648 17.81 -20.24 1.19
C LEU A 648 18.89 -21.16 0.60
N ARG A 649 20.16 -20.74 0.53
CA ARG A 649 21.26 -21.61 0.04
C ARG A 649 21.39 -22.89 0.87
N ALA A 650 21.15 -22.83 2.19
CA ALA A 650 21.12 -24.00 3.06
C ALA A 650 20.00 -25.03 2.69
N LYS A 651 18.94 -24.59 2.00
CA LYS A 651 17.85 -25.47 1.54
C LYS A 651 18.14 -26.16 0.20
N PHE A 652 19.27 -25.87 -0.45
CA PHE A 652 19.71 -26.60 -1.64
C PHE A 652 19.98 -28.08 -1.36
N ASP A 653 20.31 -28.46 -0.12
CA ASP A 653 20.47 -29.87 0.25
C ASP A 653 19.16 -30.66 0.25
N VAL A 654 18.00 -30.00 0.37
CA VAL A 654 16.69 -30.68 0.24
C VAL A 654 16.47 -31.17 -1.19
N PHE A 655 16.84 -30.39 -2.21
CA PHE A 655 16.82 -30.84 -3.61
C PHE A 655 17.72 -32.06 -3.82
N ARG A 656 18.91 -32.08 -3.19
CA ARG A 656 19.84 -33.21 -3.24
C ARG A 656 19.26 -34.46 -2.58
N GLN A 657 18.61 -34.30 -1.42
CA GLN A 657 17.90 -35.39 -0.72
C GLN A 657 16.72 -35.93 -1.54
N ALA A 658 16.02 -35.08 -2.29
CA ALA A 658 14.98 -35.47 -3.24
C ALA A 658 15.53 -36.15 -4.53
N GLY A 659 16.86 -36.28 -4.66
CA GLY A 659 17.54 -36.94 -5.77
C GLY A 659 17.88 -36.04 -6.96
N ALA A 660 17.78 -34.71 -6.83
CA ALA A 660 18.16 -33.76 -7.86
C ALA A 660 19.61 -33.27 -7.71
N THR A 661 20.20 -32.84 -8.83
CA THR A 661 21.50 -32.16 -8.87
C THR A 661 21.30 -30.65 -8.90
N ILE A 662 21.88 -29.91 -7.95
CA ILE A 662 21.94 -28.45 -7.99
C ILE A 662 23.19 -28.03 -8.77
N LYS A 663 23.00 -27.23 -9.83
CA LYS A 663 24.06 -26.81 -10.76
C LYS A 663 24.08 -25.29 -10.92
N THR A 664 25.21 -24.64 -10.63
CA THR A 664 25.38 -23.22 -10.98
C THR A 664 25.49 -23.05 -12.50
N ILE A 665 24.76 -22.08 -13.06
CA ILE A 665 24.72 -21.76 -14.49
C ILE A 665 24.94 -20.25 -14.72
N PRO A 666 25.40 -19.82 -15.91
CA PRO A 666 25.48 -18.39 -16.24
C PRO A 666 24.10 -17.72 -16.18
N ASP A 667 24.03 -16.46 -15.78
CA ASP A 667 22.78 -15.69 -15.85
C ASP A 667 22.23 -15.63 -17.29
N PHE A 668 20.90 -15.63 -17.42
CA PHE A 668 20.24 -15.49 -18.72
C PHE A 668 20.42 -14.06 -19.26
N THR A 669 20.96 -13.94 -20.47
CA THR A 669 21.21 -12.64 -21.14
C THR A 669 20.56 -12.49 -22.51
N ASP A 670 20.01 -13.56 -23.09
CA ASP A 670 19.48 -13.60 -24.47
C ASP A 670 18.05 -13.07 -24.59
N VAL A 671 17.82 -11.88 -24.01
CA VAL A 671 16.55 -11.16 -24.08
C VAL A 671 16.37 -10.61 -25.50
N PRO A 672 15.29 -10.95 -26.23
CA PRO A 672 15.05 -10.39 -27.56
C PRO A 672 14.95 -8.86 -27.55
N ALA A 673 15.30 -8.22 -28.67
CA ALA A 673 15.17 -6.77 -28.79
C ALA A 673 13.69 -6.36 -28.76
N ARG A 674 13.30 -5.55 -27.77
CA ARG A 674 11.91 -5.08 -27.60
C ARG A 674 11.53 -4.06 -28.69
N GLY A 675 10.53 -4.39 -29.50
CA GLY A 675 9.94 -3.50 -30.51
C GLY A 675 8.97 -2.45 -29.94
N ASN A 676 8.35 -1.67 -30.83
CA ASN A 676 7.34 -0.68 -30.47
C ASN A 676 5.91 -1.23 -30.65
N TYR A 677 5.40 -1.85 -29.59
CA TYR A 677 4.07 -2.46 -29.57
C TYR A 677 2.93 -1.49 -29.19
N GLY A 678 3.18 -0.18 -29.10
CA GLY A 678 2.16 0.77 -28.62
C GLY A 678 1.98 0.72 -27.10
N ASN A 679 0.79 1.07 -26.60
CA ASN A 679 0.51 1.15 -25.16
C ASN A 679 -0.35 -0.04 -24.67
N THR A 680 0.31 -1.09 -24.18
CA THR A 680 -0.31 -2.33 -23.68
C THR A 680 -1.26 -2.12 -22.50
N GLY A 681 -1.01 -1.12 -21.65
CA GLY A 681 -1.87 -0.82 -20.50
C GLY A 681 -3.14 -0.06 -20.89
N TYR A 682 -3.02 0.94 -21.77
CA TYR A 682 -4.17 1.66 -22.31
C TYR A 682 -5.05 0.73 -23.16
N GLU A 683 -4.45 -0.16 -23.96
CA GLU A 683 -5.17 -1.17 -24.72
C GLU A 683 -5.93 -2.16 -23.84
N GLY A 684 -5.29 -2.69 -22.78
CA GLY A 684 -5.98 -3.55 -21.82
C GLY A 684 -7.23 -2.88 -21.26
N TRP A 685 -7.10 -1.63 -20.78
CA TRP A 685 -8.25 -0.88 -20.28
C TRP A 685 -9.31 -0.56 -21.34
N LEU A 686 -8.93 -0.40 -22.62
CA LEU A 686 -9.91 -0.27 -23.71
C LEU A 686 -10.73 -1.56 -23.87
N GLN A 687 -10.07 -2.71 -23.95
CA GLN A 687 -10.73 -4.01 -24.16
C GLN A 687 -11.60 -4.39 -22.94
N TRP A 688 -11.13 -4.12 -21.71
CA TRP A 688 -11.95 -4.30 -20.51
C TRP A 688 -13.21 -3.40 -20.54
N LEU A 689 -13.09 -2.14 -20.99
CA LEU A 689 -14.24 -1.24 -21.12
C LEU A 689 -15.21 -1.64 -22.25
N GLU A 690 -14.71 -2.25 -23.33
CA GLU A 690 -15.55 -2.81 -24.40
C GLU A 690 -16.33 -4.03 -23.92
N ALA A 691 -15.71 -4.90 -23.11
CA ALA A 691 -16.37 -6.02 -22.44
C ALA A 691 -17.35 -5.59 -21.34
N HIS A 692 -17.19 -4.38 -20.77
CA HIS A 692 -18.01 -3.82 -19.69
C HIS A 692 -18.73 -2.53 -20.12
N PRO A 693 -19.70 -2.60 -21.07
CA PRO A 693 -20.40 -1.43 -21.60
C PRO A 693 -21.29 -0.70 -20.58
N ASP A 694 -21.44 -1.25 -19.38
CA ASP A 694 -22.14 -0.67 -18.22
C ASP A 694 -21.21 -0.19 -17.11
N ALA A 695 -19.90 -0.27 -17.30
CA ALA A 695 -18.94 0.39 -16.43
C ALA A 695 -19.26 1.89 -16.34
N PRO A 696 -19.04 2.54 -15.17
CA PRO A 696 -19.33 3.97 -14.98
C PRO A 696 -18.47 4.90 -15.84
N TYR A 697 -17.53 4.39 -16.62
CA TYR A 697 -16.64 5.18 -17.47
C TYR A 697 -16.59 4.60 -18.88
N SER A 698 -16.25 5.45 -19.85
CA SER A 698 -16.21 5.09 -21.28
C SER A 698 -14.81 5.19 -21.90
N ARG A 699 -13.80 5.53 -21.09
CA ARG A 699 -12.41 5.74 -21.53
C ARG A 699 -11.40 5.46 -20.40
N PRO A 700 -10.22 4.89 -20.69
CA PRO A 700 -9.18 4.66 -19.69
C PRO A 700 -8.74 5.92 -18.95
N GLU A 701 -8.72 7.10 -19.60
CA GLU A 701 -8.29 8.34 -18.94
C GLU A 701 -9.26 8.86 -17.88
N GLN A 702 -10.52 8.38 -17.86
CA GLN A 702 -11.47 8.69 -16.80
C GLN A 702 -11.19 7.91 -15.51
N ILE A 703 -10.48 6.78 -15.61
CA ILE A 703 -10.11 5.88 -14.53
C ILE A 703 -8.70 6.21 -14.05
N THR A 704 -7.71 6.13 -14.96
CA THR A 704 -6.28 6.25 -14.64
C THR A 704 -5.88 7.64 -14.10
N ASN A 705 -6.56 8.71 -14.55
CA ASN A 705 -6.35 10.09 -14.07
C ASN A 705 -7.38 10.53 -13.01
N ASN A 706 -8.21 9.63 -12.50
CA ASN A 706 -9.31 9.97 -11.59
C ASN A 706 -8.77 10.49 -10.24
N PRO A 707 -9.22 11.65 -9.73
CA PRO A 707 -8.77 12.21 -8.45
C PRO A 707 -9.28 11.47 -7.20
N LEU A 708 -10.08 10.41 -7.36
CA LEU A 708 -10.48 9.50 -6.30
C LEU A 708 -9.47 8.35 -6.06
N ARG A 709 -8.49 8.18 -6.96
CA ARG A 709 -7.36 7.27 -6.77
C ARG A 709 -6.45 7.72 -5.63
N VAL A 710 -5.72 6.78 -5.03
CA VAL A 710 -4.81 7.12 -3.95
C VAL A 710 -3.59 7.94 -4.44
N PRO A 711 -3.21 9.04 -3.77
CA PRO A 711 -2.28 10.02 -4.37
C PRO A 711 -0.86 9.50 -4.64
N TYR A 712 -0.32 8.63 -3.79
CA TYR A 712 1.06 8.12 -3.92
C TYR A 712 1.23 7.09 -5.04
N GLN A 713 0.15 6.51 -5.57
CA GLN A 713 0.16 5.66 -6.77
C GLN A 713 -0.10 6.49 -8.05
N TYR A 714 0.62 7.62 -8.14
CA TYR A 714 0.59 8.54 -9.27
C TYR A 714 0.72 7.80 -10.63
N PRO A 715 0.11 8.33 -11.70
CA PRO A 715 -0.07 7.58 -12.92
C PRO A 715 1.26 7.18 -13.56
N GLY A 716 1.53 5.88 -13.57
CA GLY A 716 2.46 5.25 -14.50
C GLY A 716 1.99 5.42 -15.96
N PRO A 717 2.76 4.88 -16.94
CA PRO A 717 2.51 5.06 -18.37
C PRO A 717 1.17 4.52 -18.90
N TYR A 718 0.37 3.88 -18.04
CA TYR A 718 -0.98 3.36 -18.28
C TYR A 718 -2.01 4.41 -18.72
N THR A 719 -1.76 5.71 -18.54
CA THR A 719 -2.72 6.77 -18.92
C THR A 719 -2.91 6.98 -20.42
N GLY A 720 -2.10 6.35 -21.26
CA GLY A 720 -2.13 6.51 -22.72
C GLY A 720 -1.85 7.94 -23.22
N ASP A 721 -1.98 8.11 -24.54
CA ASP A 721 -2.17 9.42 -25.17
C ASP A 721 -3.49 9.52 -25.96
N GLY A 722 -4.37 8.54 -25.74
CA GLY A 722 -5.60 8.29 -26.47
C GLY A 722 -5.48 7.22 -27.56
N THR A 723 -4.30 6.63 -27.78
CA THR A 723 -4.06 5.57 -28.78
C THR A 723 -3.74 4.22 -28.14
N GLY A 724 -4.49 3.18 -28.57
CA GLY A 724 -4.28 1.78 -28.21
C GLY A 724 -3.28 1.07 -29.12
N MET A 725 -3.28 -0.25 -29.05
CA MET A 725 -2.50 -1.12 -29.93
C MET A 725 -3.33 -1.45 -31.18
N THR A 726 -2.69 -1.57 -32.34
CA THR A 726 -3.34 -2.26 -33.47
C THR A 726 -3.26 -3.79 -33.27
N ASP A 727 -4.15 -4.55 -33.91
CA ASP A 727 -4.11 -6.02 -33.89
C ASP A 727 -2.73 -6.55 -34.33
N GLN A 728 -2.06 -5.84 -35.25
CA GLN A 728 -0.71 -6.20 -35.66
C GLN A 728 0.29 -5.99 -34.52
N GLN A 729 0.22 -4.88 -33.78
CA GLN A 729 1.08 -4.67 -32.62
C GLN A 729 0.82 -5.68 -31.49
N GLN A 730 -0.42 -6.16 -31.34
CA GLN A 730 -0.75 -7.24 -30.40
C GLN A 730 -0.10 -8.56 -30.84
N ARG A 731 -0.24 -8.95 -32.12
CA ARG A 731 0.44 -10.11 -32.70
C ARG A 731 1.97 -10.00 -32.62
N ASP A 732 2.53 -8.83 -32.91
CA ASP A 732 3.98 -8.58 -32.84
C ASP A 732 4.51 -8.67 -31.40
N PHE A 733 3.71 -8.27 -30.40
CA PHE A 733 4.09 -8.39 -28.99
C PHE A 733 4.08 -9.84 -28.53
N GLU A 734 3.07 -10.63 -28.93
CA GLU A 734 3.06 -12.05 -28.61
C GLU A 734 4.13 -12.84 -29.38
N ALA A 735 4.42 -12.48 -30.64
CA ALA A 735 5.55 -13.05 -31.37
C ALA A 735 6.90 -12.75 -30.69
N TYR A 736 7.07 -11.56 -30.11
CA TYR A 736 8.22 -11.22 -29.26
C TYR A 736 8.30 -12.08 -27.99
N ARG A 737 7.18 -12.30 -27.30
CA ARG A 737 7.13 -13.18 -26.13
C ARG A 737 7.43 -14.62 -26.51
N ALA A 738 6.87 -15.13 -27.61
CA ALA A 738 7.16 -16.47 -28.13
C ALA A 738 8.65 -16.68 -28.46
N LEU A 739 9.31 -15.70 -29.10
CA LEU A 739 10.76 -15.72 -29.31
C LEU A 739 11.52 -15.74 -27.98
N TYR A 740 11.09 -14.95 -27.00
CA TYR A 740 11.69 -14.94 -25.66
C TYR A 740 11.56 -16.32 -24.98
N ARG A 741 10.38 -16.96 -25.00
CA ARG A 741 10.21 -18.34 -24.49
C ARG A 741 11.14 -19.34 -25.19
N SER A 742 11.35 -19.18 -26.49
CA SER A 742 12.28 -20.01 -27.28
C SER A 742 13.75 -19.80 -26.86
N ASN A 743 14.22 -18.55 -26.74
CA ASN A 743 15.58 -18.23 -26.29
C ASN A 743 15.84 -18.77 -24.88
N LEU A 744 14.87 -18.62 -23.97
CA LEU A 744 14.95 -19.13 -22.60
C LEU A 744 15.02 -20.66 -22.54
N ALA A 745 14.22 -21.35 -23.36
CA ALA A 745 14.29 -22.81 -23.50
C ALA A 745 15.66 -23.26 -24.03
N GLY A 746 16.18 -22.62 -25.09
CA GLY A 746 17.50 -22.91 -25.66
C GLY A 746 18.67 -22.64 -24.70
N TRP A 747 18.57 -21.61 -23.85
CA TRP A 747 19.52 -21.38 -22.76
C TRP A 747 19.43 -22.47 -21.66
N MET A 748 18.23 -22.92 -21.29
CA MET A 748 18.07 -24.05 -20.35
C MET A 748 18.65 -25.35 -20.93
N ASP A 749 18.41 -25.64 -22.21
CA ASP A 749 18.91 -26.83 -22.90
C ASP A 749 20.44 -26.82 -23.08
N SER A 750 21.02 -25.70 -23.51
CA SER A 750 22.48 -25.56 -23.61
C SER A 750 23.20 -25.64 -22.26
N ASN A 751 22.51 -25.32 -21.16
CA ASN A 751 22.99 -25.53 -19.80
C ASN A 751 22.64 -26.90 -19.21
N GLY A 752 21.83 -27.73 -19.88
CA GLY A 752 21.42 -29.04 -19.40
C GLY A 752 20.71 -29.00 -18.05
N VAL A 753 19.66 -28.19 -17.93
CA VAL A 753 18.83 -28.05 -16.71
C VAL A 753 17.35 -28.28 -17.01
N ASP A 754 16.67 -29.01 -16.10
CA ASP A 754 15.22 -29.26 -16.17
C ASP A 754 14.40 -28.06 -15.72
N ALA A 755 14.89 -27.32 -14.73
CA ALA A 755 14.26 -26.13 -14.15
C ALA A 755 15.32 -25.18 -13.56
N VAL A 756 14.93 -23.93 -13.30
CA VAL A 756 15.84 -22.88 -12.79
C VAL A 756 15.30 -22.28 -11.50
N LEU A 757 16.15 -22.24 -10.47
CA LEU A 757 15.82 -21.84 -9.11
C LEU A 757 16.23 -20.39 -8.83
N TYR A 758 15.28 -19.61 -8.32
CA TYR A 758 15.43 -18.25 -7.85
C TYR A 758 14.89 -18.16 -6.41
N PRO A 759 15.35 -17.19 -5.59
CA PRO A 759 14.72 -16.86 -4.32
C PRO A 759 13.32 -16.26 -4.54
N THR A 760 12.43 -16.32 -3.54
CA THR A 760 11.34 -15.34 -3.44
C THR A 760 11.93 -13.99 -3.02
N GLU A 761 12.47 -13.91 -1.80
CA GLU A 761 13.14 -12.71 -1.26
C GLU A 761 14.65 -12.97 -1.03
N LEU A 762 15.49 -11.94 -1.15
CA LEU A 762 16.94 -12.00 -0.88
C LEU A 762 17.37 -11.37 0.44
N SER A 763 16.56 -10.47 0.98
CA SER A 763 16.77 -9.80 2.27
C SER A 763 15.44 -9.63 3.03
N GLU A 764 15.52 -9.05 4.21
CA GLU A 764 14.39 -8.87 5.14
C GLU A 764 13.26 -8.01 4.53
N ILE A 765 12.00 -8.42 4.76
CA ILE A 765 10.84 -7.66 4.27
C ILE A 765 10.74 -6.34 5.04
N HIS A 766 10.74 -5.23 4.30
CA HIS A 766 10.65 -3.85 4.76
C HIS A 766 9.35 -3.50 5.52
N LEU A 767 9.37 -2.37 6.23
CA LEU A 767 8.24 -1.81 6.98
C LEU A 767 7.11 -1.33 6.06
N ASN A 768 5.85 -1.55 6.43
CA ASN A 768 4.69 -1.21 5.59
C ASN A 768 4.49 0.31 5.41
N ASP A 769 5.18 1.14 6.19
CA ASP A 769 5.13 2.60 6.16
C ASP A 769 6.33 3.24 5.43
N THR A 770 7.20 2.47 4.78
CA THR A 770 8.24 3.04 3.90
C THR A 770 7.68 3.54 2.55
N VAL A 771 8.53 4.24 1.78
CA VAL A 771 8.25 4.61 0.39
C VAL A 771 9.00 3.82 -0.66
N GLN A 772 10.19 3.33 -0.33
CA GLN A 772 10.98 2.51 -1.24
C GLN A 772 11.44 1.25 -0.51
N PRO A 773 11.20 0.08 -1.11
CA PRO A 773 11.51 -1.21 -0.50
C PRO A 773 13.03 -1.43 -0.37
N SER A 774 13.48 -1.81 0.82
CA SER A 774 14.86 -2.32 1.02
C SER A 774 14.98 -3.85 0.92
N PHE A 775 13.94 -4.55 0.41
CA PHE A 775 14.02 -5.99 0.20
C PHE A 775 14.67 -6.34 -1.14
N GLY A 776 15.68 -7.19 -1.11
CA GLY A 776 16.35 -7.73 -2.28
C GLY A 776 15.47 -8.73 -3.00
N ARG A 777 15.59 -8.78 -4.32
CA ARG A 777 14.90 -9.73 -5.20
C ARG A 777 15.74 -10.01 -6.45
N LYS A 778 15.60 -11.21 -6.99
CA LYS A 778 16.06 -11.57 -8.34
C LYS A 778 14.93 -12.29 -9.05
N ASP A 779 14.34 -11.61 -10.02
CA ASP A 779 13.16 -12.12 -10.69
C ASP A 779 13.50 -13.20 -11.74
N PRO A 780 12.70 -14.29 -11.81
CA PRO A 780 12.68 -15.15 -12.99
C PRO A 780 12.18 -14.38 -14.23
N GLN A 781 12.53 -14.86 -15.42
CA GLN A 781 12.13 -14.23 -16.69
C GLN A 781 10.67 -14.53 -17.09
N SER A 782 9.92 -15.24 -16.25
CA SER A 782 8.55 -15.68 -16.53
C SER A 782 7.61 -14.54 -16.90
N SER A 783 7.61 -13.41 -16.18
CA SER A 783 6.71 -12.29 -16.47
C SER A 783 6.95 -11.62 -17.82
N ALA A 784 8.21 -11.49 -18.23
CA ALA A 784 8.55 -10.88 -19.51
C ALA A 784 8.40 -11.83 -20.72
N SER A 785 8.48 -13.15 -20.50
CA SER A 785 8.47 -14.17 -21.57
C SER A 785 7.15 -14.96 -21.68
N GLY A 786 6.51 -15.28 -20.56
CA GLY A 786 5.33 -16.11 -20.49
C GLY A 786 5.56 -17.58 -20.16
N VAL A 787 6.69 -17.94 -19.55
CA VAL A 787 6.97 -19.31 -19.07
C VAL A 787 6.47 -19.53 -17.63
N PRO A 788 6.27 -20.78 -17.16
CA PRO A 788 5.71 -21.03 -15.84
C PRO A 788 6.75 -20.82 -14.71
N THR A 789 6.26 -20.45 -13.54
CA THR A 789 7.01 -20.38 -12.29
C THR A 789 6.11 -20.83 -11.16
N VAL A 790 6.53 -21.86 -10.44
CA VAL A 790 5.88 -22.31 -9.19
C VAL A 790 6.62 -21.73 -8.00
N ILE A 791 5.86 -21.35 -6.98
CA ILE A 791 6.32 -20.74 -5.74
C ILE A 791 5.99 -21.68 -4.59
N PHE A 792 6.95 -21.91 -3.71
CA PHE A 792 6.79 -22.77 -2.54
C PHE A 792 7.68 -22.32 -1.37
N PRO A 793 7.21 -22.44 -0.12
CA PRO A 793 7.97 -22.11 1.07
C PRO A 793 9.09 -23.13 1.35
N ALA A 794 10.21 -22.64 1.89
CA ALA A 794 11.38 -23.43 2.26
C ALA A 794 11.68 -23.38 3.77
N GLY A 795 10.96 -22.54 4.54
CA GLY A 795 11.09 -22.39 5.98
C GLY A 795 10.95 -20.93 6.39
N ALA A 796 11.77 -20.53 7.36
CA ALA A 796 11.86 -19.15 7.85
C ALA A 796 13.31 -18.72 8.09
N THR A 797 13.54 -17.40 8.20
CA THR A 797 14.78 -16.83 8.73
C THR A 797 14.90 -17.04 10.24
N VAL A 798 16.07 -16.76 10.80
CA VAL A 798 16.28 -16.66 12.26
C VAL A 798 15.40 -15.59 12.93
N ASN A 799 14.90 -14.62 12.16
CA ASN A 799 13.98 -13.57 12.61
C ASN A 799 12.50 -13.99 12.50
N GLY A 800 12.21 -15.21 12.02
CA GLY A 800 10.86 -15.77 11.90
C GLY A 800 10.10 -15.38 10.63
N ASN A 801 10.74 -14.67 9.69
CA ASN A 801 10.11 -14.30 8.42
C ASN A 801 10.10 -15.49 7.45
N PRO A 802 8.99 -15.75 6.72
CA PRO A 802 8.96 -16.74 5.65
C PRO A 802 10.12 -16.59 4.66
N VAL A 803 10.62 -17.72 4.16
CA VAL A 803 11.50 -17.75 2.99
C VAL A 803 11.04 -18.86 2.04
N GLY A 804 11.15 -18.62 0.74
CA GLY A 804 10.70 -19.56 -0.29
C GLY A 804 11.54 -19.52 -1.56
N PHE A 805 11.14 -20.36 -2.50
CA PHE A 805 11.74 -20.46 -3.81
C PHE A 805 10.73 -20.15 -4.91
N GLN A 806 11.24 -19.57 -5.98
CA GLN A 806 10.62 -19.51 -7.29
C GLN A 806 11.35 -20.52 -8.19
N LEU A 807 10.66 -21.54 -8.69
CA LEU A 807 11.22 -22.50 -9.62
C LEU A 807 10.58 -22.26 -11.00
N GLN A 808 11.40 -21.91 -11.98
CA GLN A 808 11.00 -21.57 -13.35
C GLN A 808 11.23 -22.77 -14.29
N GLY A 809 10.23 -23.09 -15.11
CA GLY A 809 10.33 -24.09 -16.18
C GLY A 809 10.34 -23.47 -17.58
N LYS A 810 10.41 -24.31 -18.61
CA LYS A 810 10.09 -23.91 -19.99
C LYS A 810 8.57 -23.82 -20.18
N ALA A 811 8.14 -23.18 -21.25
CA ALA A 811 6.71 -23.15 -21.64
C ALA A 811 6.11 -24.56 -21.67
N PHE A 812 4.92 -24.71 -21.08
CA PHE A 812 4.15 -25.95 -20.95
C PHE A 812 4.75 -27.05 -20.06
N GLN A 813 5.80 -26.77 -19.27
CA GLN A 813 6.26 -27.65 -18.19
C GLN A 813 5.49 -27.46 -16.88
N ASP A 814 4.40 -26.67 -16.87
CA ASP A 814 3.65 -26.23 -15.69
C ASP A 814 3.39 -27.34 -14.64
N ALA A 815 2.84 -28.49 -15.08
CA ALA A 815 2.55 -29.61 -14.19
C ALA A 815 3.82 -30.37 -13.74
N GLU A 816 4.83 -30.53 -14.60
CA GLU A 816 6.11 -31.14 -14.22
C GLU A 816 6.82 -30.31 -13.13
N LEU A 817 6.78 -28.99 -13.30
CA LEU A 817 7.33 -27.99 -12.38
C LEU A 817 6.63 -28.03 -11.00
N MET A 818 5.31 -28.19 -10.98
CA MET A 818 4.57 -28.48 -9.74
C MET A 818 4.98 -29.81 -9.11
N GLY A 819 5.24 -30.85 -9.91
CA GLY A 819 5.78 -32.12 -9.43
C GLY A 819 7.14 -31.96 -8.73
N PHE A 820 8.03 -31.13 -9.27
CA PHE A 820 9.31 -30.81 -8.65
C PHE A 820 9.15 -30.09 -7.30
N ALA A 821 8.26 -29.08 -7.24
CA ALA A 821 7.95 -28.39 -5.99
C ALA A 821 7.31 -29.32 -4.94
N TYR A 822 6.44 -30.24 -5.37
CA TYR A 822 5.83 -31.25 -4.50
C TYR A 822 6.90 -32.19 -3.90
N ALA A 823 7.81 -32.72 -4.72
CA ALA A 823 8.88 -33.60 -4.25
C ALA A 823 9.82 -32.91 -3.26
N PHE A 824 10.14 -31.63 -3.48
CA PHE A 824 10.85 -30.80 -2.51
C PHE A 824 10.04 -30.65 -1.21
N ASP A 825 8.77 -30.30 -1.31
CA ASP A 825 7.89 -30.02 -0.16
C ASP A 825 7.70 -31.23 0.76
N LYS A 826 7.65 -32.46 0.21
CA LYS A 826 7.57 -33.70 1.01
C LYS A 826 8.78 -33.95 1.91
N ILE A 827 9.92 -33.31 1.63
CA ILE A 827 11.11 -33.35 2.49
C ILE A 827 11.23 -32.06 3.31
N ALA A 828 11.02 -30.90 2.69
CA ALA A 828 11.21 -29.59 3.34
C ALA A 828 10.18 -29.30 4.43
N GLN A 829 8.90 -29.64 4.19
CA GLN A 829 7.74 -29.20 4.97
C GLN A 829 7.82 -27.70 5.33
N GLY A 830 8.21 -26.88 4.35
CA GLY A 830 8.73 -25.53 4.59
C GLY A 830 7.68 -24.50 5.02
N ARG A 831 6.39 -24.84 4.96
CA ARG A 831 5.30 -23.92 5.29
C ARG A 831 5.21 -23.67 6.80
N ILE A 832 5.22 -22.40 7.17
CA ILE A 832 4.93 -21.93 8.54
C ILE A 832 3.54 -21.26 8.62
N LEU A 833 2.99 -21.15 9.83
CA LEU A 833 1.67 -20.55 10.09
C LEU A 833 1.79 -19.30 10.97
N PRO A 834 1.02 -18.22 10.70
CA PRO A 834 1.09 -16.95 11.44
C PRO A 834 0.36 -16.99 12.80
N THR A 835 0.52 -18.08 13.57
CA THR A 835 -0.23 -18.34 14.82
C THR A 835 0.04 -17.32 15.93
N LYS A 836 1.19 -16.63 15.90
CA LYS A 836 1.49 -15.49 16.80
C LYS A 836 0.55 -14.30 16.56
N VAL A 837 0.18 -14.05 15.31
CA VAL A 837 -0.59 -12.86 14.88
C VAL A 837 -2.08 -13.17 14.77
N THR A 838 -2.43 -14.40 14.36
CA THR A 838 -3.81 -14.87 14.20
C THR A 838 -3.99 -16.26 14.86
N PRO A 839 -3.92 -16.37 16.20
CA PRO A 839 -4.04 -17.64 16.92
C PRO A 839 -5.36 -18.39 16.62
N ARG A 840 -5.45 -19.65 17.05
CA ARG A 840 -6.71 -20.41 16.97
C ARG A 840 -7.75 -19.75 17.87
N LEU A 841 -9.00 -19.69 17.42
CA LEU A 841 -10.12 -19.19 18.22
C LEU A 841 -10.59 -20.31 19.16
N ALA A 842 -10.96 -19.96 20.39
CA ALA A 842 -11.58 -20.93 21.29
C ALA A 842 -13.01 -21.23 20.82
N TYR A 843 -13.42 -22.50 20.82
CA TYR A 843 -14.80 -22.85 20.50
C TYR A 843 -15.72 -22.50 21.67
N ASP A 844 -16.80 -21.78 21.36
CA ASP A 844 -17.88 -21.43 22.27
C ASP A 844 -19.21 -21.60 21.53
N ALA A 845 -20.04 -22.54 21.98
CA ALA A 845 -21.32 -22.86 21.37
C ALA A 845 -22.39 -21.78 21.63
N ASP A 846 -22.24 -21.03 22.71
CA ASP A 846 -23.22 -20.03 23.19
C ASP A 846 -22.83 -18.60 22.77
N ALA A 847 -21.65 -18.41 22.18
CA ALA A 847 -21.20 -17.15 21.62
C ALA A 847 -22.13 -16.65 20.49
N VAL A 848 -22.26 -15.33 20.36
CA VAL A 848 -22.97 -14.71 19.24
C VAL A 848 -22.07 -14.72 18.00
N PRO A 849 -22.49 -15.31 16.86
CA PRO A 849 -21.69 -15.33 15.64
C PRO A 849 -21.29 -13.93 15.18
N ALA A 850 -19.98 -13.69 15.02
CA ALA A 850 -19.50 -12.36 14.68
C ALA A 850 -19.94 -11.94 13.27
N VAL A 851 -20.28 -10.66 13.10
CA VAL A 851 -20.61 -10.05 11.81
C VAL A 851 -19.38 -9.34 11.27
N VAL A 852 -18.95 -9.69 10.05
CA VAL A 852 -17.83 -9.01 9.38
C VAL A 852 -18.34 -7.73 8.73
N THR A 853 -17.82 -6.58 9.17
CA THR A 853 -18.06 -5.30 8.50
C THR A 853 -17.15 -5.18 7.26
N PRO A 854 -17.70 -4.87 6.06
CA PRO A 854 -16.89 -4.53 4.89
C PRO A 854 -16.02 -3.28 5.12
N LEU A 855 -14.94 -3.13 4.35
CA LEU A 855 -14.17 -1.90 4.38
C LEU A 855 -14.97 -0.76 3.74
N THR A 856 -14.95 0.41 4.37
CA THR A 856 -15.68 1.60 3.90
C THR A 856 -14.69 2.75 3.74
N PRO A 857 -14.59 3.39 2.56
CA PRO A 857 -13.62 4.43 2.33
C PRO A 857 -14.11 5.79 2.85
N THR A 858 -13.28 6.53 3.59
CA THR A 858 -13.60 7.88 4.11
C THR A 858 -14.11 8.81 3.00
N PRO A 859 -15.30 9.46 3.09
CA PRO A 859 -15.88 10.26 2.00
C PRO A 859 -14.95 11.31 1.36
N SER A 860 -14.98 11.47 0.04
CA SER A 860 -14.16 12.45 -0.71
C SER A 860 -15.01 13.56 -1.32
N SER A 861 -14.51 14.79 -1.20
CA SER A 861 -15.08 16.00 -1.80
C SER A 861 -14.70 16.19 -3.28
N LYS A 862 -13.71 15.45 -3.79
CA LYS A 862 -13.13 15.64 -5.14
C LYS A 862 -13.97 14.92 -6.19
N ARG A 863 -14.53 15.67 -7.14
CA ARG A 863 -15.51 15.12 -8.11
C ARG A 863 -15.21 15.34 -9.61
N LEU A 864 -14.14 16.03 -10.03
CA LEU A 864 -13.93 16.33 -11.47
C LEU A 864 -12.54 15.93 -11.99
N THR A 865 -12.52 15.26 -13.15
CA THR A 865 -11.32 14.70 -13.80
C THR A 865 -10.95 15.50 -15.06
N VAL A 866 -9.65 15.79 -15.27
CA VAL A 866 -9.14 16.24 -16.58
C VAL A 866 -8.79 15.02 -17.42
N VAL A 867 -9.53 14.83 -18.51
CA VAL A 867 -9.46 13.61 -19.33
C VAL A 867 -8.36 13.67 -20.40
N SER A 868 -7.80 14.86 -20.66
CA SER A 868 -6.62 14.97 -21.54
C SER A 868 -5.65 16.04 -21.07
N SER A 869 -4.37 15.67 -21.03
CA SER A 869 -3.24 16.58 -20.83
C SER A 869 -2.97 17.47 -22.05
N ARG A 870 -3.73 17.34 -23.15
CA ARG A 870 -3.63 18.16 -24.38
C ARG A 870 -4.94 18.90 -24.64
N ALA A 871 -4.85 20.15 -25.08
CA ALA A 871 -6.00 20.99 -25.37
C ALA A 871 -5.83 21.81 -26.65
N LEU A 872 -6.87 21.89 -27.47
CA LEU A 872 -6.85 22.64 -28.72
C LEU A 872 -7.40 24.06 -28.51
N ALA A 873 -6.59 25.06 -28.84
CA ALA A 873 -7.00 26.46 -28.90
C ALA A 873 -7.36 26.88 -30.33
N LYS A 874 -8.60 27.36 -30.52
CA LYS A 874 -9.06 28.02 -31.75
C LYS A 874 -9.03 29.54 -31.58
N ILE A 875 -8.40 30.25 -32.52
CA ILE A 875 -8.27 31.72 -32.46
C ILE A 875 -9.34 32.41 -33.34
N SER A 876 -10.23 33.15 -32.69
CA SER A 876 -11.31 33.91 -33.35
C SER A 876 -10.80 35.07 -34.21
N ARG A 877 -11.60 35.51 -35.20
CA ARG A 877 -11.32 36.73 -36.00
C ARG A 877 -11.10 37.97 -35.10
N LYS A 878 -11.81 38.07 -33.96
CA LYS A 878 -11.69 39.17 -32.96
C LYS A 878 -10.47 39.05 -32.02
N GLY A 879 -9.56 38.11 -32.27
CA GLY A 879 -8.27 37.98 -31.59
C GLY A 879 -8.24 37.21 -30.27
N LYS A 880 -9.39 36.80 -29.73
CA LYS A 880 -9.48 35.94 -28.53
C LYS A 880 -9.32 34.46 -28.90
N ALA A 881 -8.56 33.71 -28.12
CA ALA A 881 -8.45 32.26 -28.20
C ALA A 881 -9.55 31.59 -27.35
N LYS A 882 -10.12 30.50 -27.87
CA LYS A 882 -11.03 29.59 -27.18
C LYS A 882 -10.30 28.27 -27.00
N VAL A 883 -10.03 27.87 -25.75
CA VAL A 883 -9.42 26.58 -25.40
C VAL A 883 -10.54 25.58 -25.16
N ALA A 884 -10.56 24.48 -25.91
CA ALA A 884 -11.46 23.36 -25.68
C ALA A 884 -10.77 22.33 -24.77
N LEU A 885 -11.46 21.90 -23.71
CA LEU A 885 -11.00 20.94 -22.71
C LEU A 885 -11.99 19.79 -22.60
N SER A 886 -11.51 18.55 -22.71
CA SER A 886 -12.27 17.36 -22.37
C SER A 886 -12.19 17.14 -20.86
N VAL A 887 -13.34 17.13 -20.19
CA VAL A 887 -13.46 16.97 -18.74
C VAL A 887 -14.47 15.86 -18.43
N GLY A 888 -14.24 15.14 -17.35
CA GLY A 888 -15.06 14.01 -16.92
C GLY A 888 -15.58 14.19 -15.49
N CYS A 889 -16.70 13.56 -15.18
CA CYS A 889 -17.17 13.41 -13.81
C CYS A 889 -16.39 12.25 -13.16
N ALA A 890 -15.81 12.50 -11.98
CA ALA A 890 -15.06 11.49 -11.24
C ALA A 890 -15.96 10.58 -10.39
N SER A 891 -17.19 11.02 -10.10
CA SER A 891 -18.19 10.23 -9.38
C SER A 891 -18.94 9.31 -10.34
N ALA A 892 -19.09 8.05 -9.96
CA ALA A 892 -19.91 7.05 -10.67
C ALA A 892 -21.42 7.22 -10.41
N SER A 893 -21.82 7.91 -9.34
CA SER A 893 -23.21 8.00 -8.87
C SER A 893 -23.83 9.40 -9.01
N ASP A 894 -23.07 10.47 -8.73
CA ASP A 894 -23.57 11.84 -8.66
C ASP A 894 -23.11 12.70 -9.85
N PRO A 895 -23.95 13.65 -10.35
CA PRO A 895 -23.51 14.63 -11.33
C PRO A 895 -22.50 15.63 -10.75
N CYS A 896 -21.56 16.03 -11.59
CA CYS A 896 -20.47 16.92 -11.23
C CYS A 896 -20.74 18.35 -11.72
N VAL A 897 -20.90 19.29 -10.78
CA VAL A 897 -21.27 20.70 -11.06
C VAL A 897 -20.24 21.66 -10.49
N GLY A 898 -19.79 22.63 -11.30
CA GLY A 898 -18.81 23.63 -10.88
C GLY A 898 -18.32 24.52 -12.02
N ARG A 899 -17.05 24.92 -11.95
CA ARG A 899 -16.39 25.75 -12.97
C ARG A 899 -15.03 25.17 -13.34
N VAL A 900 -14.71 25.16 -14.64
CA VAL A 900 -13.34 24.89 -15.13
C VAL A 900 -12.58 26.20 -15.15
N VAL A 901 -11.40 26.24 -14.54
CA VAL A 901 -10.49 27.39 -14.50
C VAL A 901 -9.20 27.05 -15.24
N VAL A 902 -8.82 27.88 -16.22
CA VAL A 902 -7.61 27.72 -17.03
C VAL A 902 -6.67 28.87 -16.74
N THR A 903 -5.52 28.56 -16.17
CA THR A 903 -4.48 29.54 -15.82
C THR A 903 -3.35 29.51 -16.84
N VAL A 904 -3.20 30.60 -17.60
CA VAL A 904 -2.15 30.78 -18.62
C VAL A 904 -1.28 31.97 -18.22
N LYS A 905 0.00 31.72 -17.93
CA LYS A 905 0.97 32.74 -17.48
C LYS A 905 0.44 33.59 -16.32
N GLY A 906 0.00 32.93 -15.24
CA GLY A 906 -0.51 33.58 -14.03
C GLY A 906 -1.87 34.28 -14.16
N ARG A 907 -2.59 34.13 -15.29
CA ARG A 907 -3.96 34.64 -15.44
C ARG A 907 -4.97 33.52 -15.59
N ALA A 908 -5.93 33.47 -14.68
CA ALA A 908 -7.06 32.54 -14.68
C ALA A 908 -8.20 33.01 -15.60
N PHE A 909 -8.88 32.05 -16.23
CA PHE A 909 -10.08 32.24 -17.06
C PHE A 909 -11.04 31.09 -16.75
N SER A 910 -12.35 31.34 -16.57
CA SER A 910 -13.27 30.27 -16.18
C SER A 910 -14.53 30.15 -17.03
N ALA A 911 -15.10 28.95 -17.07
CA ALA A 911 -16.41 28.64 -17.63
C ALA A 911 -17.16 27.67 -16.71
N PRO A 912 -18.50 27.81 -16.54
CA PRO A 912 -19.30 26.85 -15.78
C PRO A 912 -19.35 25.49 -16.49
N VAL A 913 -19.52 24.42 -15.72
CA VAL A 913 -19.68 23.06 -16.23
C VAL A 913 -20.64 22.24 -15.34
N THR A 914 -21.47 21.44 -15.99
CA THR A 914 -22.23 20.33 -15.41
C THR A 914 -21.97 19.10 -16.26
N VAL A 915 -21.52 18.02 -15.66
CA VAL A 915 -21.29 16.70 -16.29
C VAL A 915 -22.13 15.68 -15.52
N GLY A 916 -22.79 14.74 -16.21
CA GLY A 916 -23.49 13.64 -15.54
C GLY A 916 -22.49 12.70 -14.84
N ALA A 917 -22.98 11.89 -13.89
CA ALA A 917 -22.20 10.84 -13.25
C ALA A 917 -21.49 9.97 -14.32
N GLY A 918 -20.20 9.66 -14.12
CA GLY A 918 -19.39 8.92 -15.09
C GLY A 918 -19.15 9.61 -16.45
N GLY A 919 -19.81 10.73 -16.72
CA GLY A 919 -19.92 11.31 -18.06
C GLY A 919 -18.71 12.12 -18.52
N LEU A 920 -18.72 12.45 -19.80
CA LEU A 920 -17.74 13.30 -20.48
C LEU A 920 -18.37 14.59 -21.02
N LYS A 921 -17.60 15.69 -21.03
CA LYS A 921 -18.03 16.96 -21.63
C LYS A 921 -16.85 17.74 -22.20
N THR A 922 -17.06 18.40 -23.35
CA THR A 922 -16.11 19.42 -23.83
C THR A 922 -16.51 20.80 -23.30
N VAL A 923 -15.65 21.42 -22.50
CA VAL A 923 -15.82 22.79 -22.01
C VAL A 923 -14.94 23.74 -22.80
N THR A 924 -15.49 24.90 -23.19
CA THR A 924 -14.75 25.93 -23.92
C THR A 924 -14.48 27.15 -23.05
N VAL A 925 -13.21 27.40 -22.75
CA VAL A 925 -12.76 28.54 -21.94
C VAL A 925 -12.18 29.63 -22.85
N THR A 926 -12.69 30.85 -22.73
CA THR A 926 -12.28 31.98 -23.60
C THR A 926 -11.22 32.85 -22.91
N LEU A 927 -10.05 32.97 -23.53
CA LEU A 927 -8.94 33.76 -23.01
C LEU A 927 -9.05 35.25 -23.38
N SER A 928 -8.42 36.12 -22.58
CA SER A 928 -8.25 37.54 -22.94
C SER A 928 -7.32 37.70 -24.16
N ARG A 929 -7.40 38.85 -24.85
CA ARG A 929 -6.50 39.16 -25.99
C ARG A 929 -5.01 39.07 -25.60
N LYS A 930 -4.64 39.56 -24.40
CA LYS A 930 -3.26 39.54 -23.88
C LYS A 930 -2.75 38.11 -23.64
N ALA A 931 -3.57 37.23 -23.07
CA ALA A 931 -3.26 35.80 -22.94
C ALA A 931 -3.23 35.09 -24.30
N SER A 932 -4.16 35.43 -25.21
CA SER A 932 -4.23 34.87 -26.57
C SER A 932 -2.97 35.16 -27.39
N LYS A 933 -2.31 36.31 -27.20
CA LYS A 933 -1.01 36.64 -27.83
C LYS A 933 0.11 35.71 -27.38
N ALA A 934 0.06 35.16 -26.15
CA ALA A 934 1.06 34.21 -25.67
C ALA A 934 1.03 32.87 -26.41
N LEU A 935 -0.14 32.45 -26.92
CA LEU A 935 -0.31 31.24 -27.72
C LEU A 935 0.16 31.40 -29.19
N ARG A 936 0.41 32.63 -29.66
CA ARG A 936 0.70 32.92 -31.09
C ARG A 936 2.19 32.95 -31.46
N ARG A 937 3.12 32.85 -30.50
CA ARG A 937 4.57 33.06 -30.76
C ARG A 937 5.28 31.82 -31.33
N GLY A 938 5.05 31.56 -32.62
CA GLY A 938 6.05 30.94 -33.52
C GLY A 938 6.63 32.03 -34.43
N LYS A 939 7.90 31.90 -34.86
CA LYS A 939 8.41 32.69 -36.00
C LYS A 939 7.75 32.16 -37.29
N ALA A 940 7.64 32.99 -38.33
CA ALA A 940 7.18 32.54 -39.64
C ALA A 940 8.01 31.31 -40.09
N GLY A 941 7.35 30.30 -40.65
CA GLY A 941 7.98 29.04 -41.05
C GLY A 941 8.26 28.01 -39.93
N LYS A 942 7.86 28.25 -38.67
CA LYS A 942 7.97 27.25 -37.58
C LYS A 942 6.61 26.83 -36.99
N PRO A 943 6.43 25.57 -36.56
CA PRO A 943 5.16 25.08 -36.03
C PRO A 943 4.71 25.83 -34.76
N ALA A 944 3.40 25.80 -34.49
CA ALA A 944 2.78 26.54 -33.40
C ALA A 944 3.32 26.08 -32.03
N LYS A 945 3.91 26.99 -31.26
CA LYS A 945 4.52 26.67 -29.97
C LYS A 945 3.44 26.26 -28.95
N ALA A 946 3.57 25.04 -28.42
CA ALA A 946 2.77 24.53 -27.32
C ALA A 946 2.97 25.39 -26.05
N VAL A 947 1.89 25.65 -25.31
CA VAL A 947 1.92 26.46 -24.08
C VAL A 947 1.31 25.67 -22.93
N LYS A 948 2.09 25.45 -21.87
CA LYS A 948 1.58 24.87 -20.62
C LYS A 948 0.58 25.82 -19.95
N ALA A 949 -0.60 25.31 -19.63
CA ALA A 949 -1.61 25.92 -18.78
C ALA A 949 -1.81 25.03 -17.54
N LYS A 950 -2.35 25.59 -16.46
CA LYS A 950 -2.92 24.81 -15.35
C LYS A 950 -4.44 24.79 -15.49
N VAL A 951 -5.07 23.63 -15.32
CA VAL A 951 -6.53 23.48 -15.29
C VAL A 951 -6.93 23.06 -13.88
N THR A 952 -7.80 23.82 -13.25
CA THR A 952 -8.32 23.58 -11.89
C THR A 952 -9.84 23.59 -11.99
N PHE A 953 -10.55 22.70 -11.30
CA PHE A 953 -11.99 22.85 -11.12
C PHE A 953 -12.30 23.47 -9.75
N VAL A 954 -13.41 24.20 -9.69
CA VAL A 954 -13.93 24.79 -8.46
C VAL A 954 -15.37 24.35 -8.32
N GLY A 955 -15.71 23.69 -7.21
CA GLY A 955 -17.07 23.27 -6.90
C GLY A 955 -17.99 24.46 -6.62
N LEU A 956 -19.30 24.21 -6.54
CA LEU A 956 -20.30 25.25 -6.24
C LEU A 956 -20.06 25.95 -4.88
N LEU A 957 -19.45 25.27 -3.92
CA LEU A 957 -19.14 25.77 -2.57
C LEU A 957 -17.71 26.35 -2.42
N GLY A 958 -16.98 26.56 -3.53
CA GLY A 958 -15.63 27.13 -3.47
C GLY A 958 -14.52 26.16 -3.03
N THR A 959 -14.86 24.93 -2.63
CA THR A 959 -13.88 23.86 -2.41
C THR A 959 -13.11 23.60 -3.70
N THR A 960 -11.78 23.71 -3.61
CA THR A 960 -10.87 23.65 -4.76
C THR A 960 -10.59 22.20 -5.12
N SER A 961 -10.69 21.84 -6.41
CA SER A 961 -10.31 20.50 -6.87
C SER A 961 -8.85 20.44 -7.31
N THR A 962 -8.40 19.22 -7.59
CA THR A 962 -7.15 18.90 -8.29
C THR A 962 -6.82 19.85 -9.44
N THR A 963 -5.54 20.22 -9.52
CA THR A 963 -4.99 21.08 -10.59
C THR A 963 -4.12 20.26 -11.54
N THR A 964 -4.59 20.03 -12.76
CA THR A 964 -3.88 19.26 -13.79
C THR A 964 -3.13 20.20 -14.75
N PRO A 965 -1.84 19.96 -15.04
CA PRO A 965 -1.14 20.67 -16.11
C PRO A 965 -1.63 20.21 -17.49
N VAL A 966 -1.99 21.16 -18.36
CA VAL A 966 -2.50 20.87 -19.71
C VAL A 966 -1.71 21.65 -20.76
N THR A 967 -1.27 20.95 -21.80
CA THR A 967 -0.54 21.51 -22.93
C THR A 967 -1.52 22.03 -23.98
N VAL A 968 -1.58 23.36 -24.11
CA VAL A 968 -2.46 24.03 -25.08
C VAL A 968 -1.71 24.26 -26.39
N THR A 969 -2.21 23.70 -27.49
CA THR A 969 -1.69 23.93 -28.84
C THR A 969 -2.68 24.73 -29.69
N VAL A 970 -2.16 25.58 -30.59
CA VAL A 970 -3.00 26.36 -31.51
C VAL A 970 -3.11 25.62 -32.83
N ARG A 971 -4.34 25.31 -33.25
CA ARG A 971 -4.58 24.82 -34.62
C ARG A 971 -4.34 25.98 -35.59
N ALA A 972 -3.32 25.84 -36.45
CA ALA A 972 -3.16 26.75 -37.58
C ALA A 972 -4.45 26.75 -38.42
N ARG A 973 -4.82 27.91 -38.97
CA ARG A 973 -5.79 27.90 -40.06
C ARG A 973 -5.09 27.28 -41.26
N ARG A 974 -5.68 26.20 -41.79
CA ARG A 974 -5.69 26.02 -43.25
C ARG A 974 -6.59 27.12 -43.81
#